data_AF-A0A8C8CRM1-F1
#
_entry.id   AF-A0A8C8CRM1-F1
#
_cell.length_a   1.000
_cell.length_b   1.000
_cell.length_c   1.000
_cell.angle_alpha   90.00
_cell.angle_beta   90.00
_cell.angle_gamma   90.00
#
_symmetry.space_group_name_H-M   'P 1'
#
loop_
_entity.id
_entity.type
_entity.pdbx_description
1 polymer ?
#
loop_
_entity_poly.entity_id
_entity_poly.type
_entity_poly.pdbx_seq_one_letter_code
_entity_poly.pdbx_strand_id
1 'polypeptide(L)'
;RIKVGNTYVFLPETDEHMLAFAEKVFASETKGEGVRDEISMFEVQDDCPILQQEMAHHLHTNEDTDKRKVLPPVVDVLLDIPTYLEVPDFQRVAIIGDYASGVTMDDFELSCKGMYRALTIREKYMRLAFQRFPLTSSQYLREIEGEPFKPEHTVQPVFTSPPKKGEDPFNTKCLPENLSWVARMKDGVIYTYKDAAAADQHKPIENMPAPDYITFIDDMNFLIALIAQGPTKTYTHRRLKFLTSKFNVHEMLNEMEEMKELKLNPHRDFYNCRKVDTHIHAAACMNQKHLLRFIKKSYQMDADRVVQNIKGKDVTMKELFANLNLHPYDLTVDSLDVHAGRQTFQRFDKFNAKYNPVGASELRDLYMKTENYIDGEYFARIIKEVASDLEDARYQYAEPRLSIYGCNPNEWTKLSGWFNKHRVFSPQLKWMIQVPRIYDIFRGRNFVPHFGKMLENIFLPVFQATIEPHANPELSIFLKHVTGFDSVDDESKHSGHMFCTKSPKPEEWNIVKNPSYTYYIYYMYANITMINHLRKARGMNTFQFRPHCGEAGAVTHLLASFMTADNISHGLNLKKSPVLQYLYFLAQIPIAMSPLSNNSLFLEYAKSPLLEFLKKGLIVSLSTDDPMQFHYTREPLMEEYAIAAQVFKLSTCDMCEISRNSVLQSGLSDEEKTHFLGSDYLKEGPEGNDIRKTNVAQIRMAYRYETLCYELNLIKEGLKTE
;
A
#
# COMPACT_ATOMS: atom_id res chain seq x y z
N ARG A 1 -10.74 -24.32 16.55
CA ARG A 1 -10.52 -23.11 17.40
C ARG A 1 -9.03 -22.95 17.63
N ILE A 2 -8.41 -21.85 17.16
CA ILE A 2 -7.01 -21.52 17.51
C ILE A 2 -7.04 -20.33 18.48
N LYS A 3 -6.19 -20.38 19.51
CA LYS A 3 -5.97 -19.27 20.46
C LYS A 3 -4.92 -18.33 19.86
N VAL A 4 -5.32 -17.12 19.49
CA VAL A 4 -4.39 -16.05 19.09
C VAL A 4 -4.47 -14.97 20.17
N GLY A 5 -3.47 -14.91 21.04
CA GLY A 5 -3.53 -14.06 22.24
C GLY A 5 -4.59 -14.53 23.25
N ASN A 6 -5.49 -13.63 23.67
CA ASN A 6 -6.56 -13.90 24.65
C ASN A 6 -7.91 -14.30 24.02
N THR A 7 -7.97 -14.47 22.69
CA THR A 7 -9.25 -14.67 21.97
C THR A 7 -9.23 -15.94 21.12
N TYR A 8 -10.39 -16.57 20.98
CA TYR A 8 -10.60 -17.76 20.15
C TYR A 8 -11.12 -17.36 18.77
N VAL A 9 -10.52 -17.90 17.71
CA VAL A 9 -11.03 -17.78 16.33
C VAL A 9 -11.59 -19.13 15.89
N PHE A 10 -12.80 -19.13 15.31
CA PHE A 10 -13.43 -20.32 14.73
C PHE A 10 -12.80 -20.65 13.36
N LEU A 11 -12.51 -21.94 13.14
CA LEU A 11 -12.08 -22.47 11.85
C LEU A 11 -13.19 -23.41 11.38
N PRO A 12 -13.78 -23.22 10.18
CA PRO A 12 -14.60 -24.24 9.55
C PRO A 12 -13.72 -25.41 9.09
N GLU A 13 -14.26 -26.63 9.11
CA GLU A 13 -13.60 -27.83 8.57
C GLU A 13 -13.34 -27.69 7.06
N THR A 14 -12.22 -28.25 6.60
CA THR A 14 -11.73 -28.23 5.22
C THR A 14 -12.64 -29.03 4.28
N ASP A 15 -12.97 -28.45 3.12
CA ASP A 15 -13.78 -29.09 2.08
C ASP A 15 -12.88 -29.58 0.92
N GLU A 16 -12.67 -30.89 0.81
CA GLU A 16 -11.84 -31.52 -0.23
C GLU A 16 -12.35 -31.21 -1.66
N HIS A 17 -13.64 -30.97 -1.84
CA HIS A 17 -14.23 -30.64 -3.14
C HIS A 17 -13.79 -29.25 -3.62
N MET A 18 -13.65 -28.29 -2.70
CA MET A 18 -13.19 -26.93 -2.99
C MET A 18 -11.71 -26.89 -3.43
N LEU A 19 -10.87 -27.74 -2.84
CA LEU A 19 -9.45 -27.83 -3.20
C LEU A 19 -9.26 -28.34 -4.64
N ALA A 20 -9.99 -29.38 -5.03
CA ALA A 20 -9.95 -29.92 -6.40
C ALA A 20 -10.48 -28.94 -7.46
N PHE A 21 -11.43 -28.07 -7.11
CA PHE A 21 -11.92 -27.02 -8.00
C PHE A 21 -10.90 -25.89 -8.18
N ALA A 22 -10.24 -25.45 -7.11
CA ALA A 22 -9.19 -24.42 -7.17
C ALA A 22 -8.03 -24.83 -8.08
N GLU A 23 -7.59 -26.10 -8.00
CA GLU A 23 -6.53 -26.64 -8.88
C GLU A 23 -6.93 -26.61 -10.37
N LYS A 24 -8.19 -26.90 -10.70
CA LYS A 24 -8.71 -26.83 -12.09
C LYS A 24 -8.74 -25.39 -12.62
N VAL A 25 -9.18 -24.43 -11.80
CA VAL A 25 -9.23 -23.01 -12.16
C VAL A 25 -7.83 -22.51 -12.49
N PHE A 26 -6.85 -22.79 -11.63
CA PHE A 26 -5.47 -22.39 -11.87
C PHE A 26 -4.90 -23.00 -13.15
N ALA A 27 -5.14 -24.30 -13.39
CA ALA A 27 -4.70 -24.96 -14.61
C ALA A 27 -5.29 -24.34 -15.89
N SER A 28 -6.49 -23.75 -15.81
CA SER A 28 -7.13 -23.07 -16.94
C SER A 28 -6.52 -21.70 -17.23
N GLU A 29 -6.19 -20.91 -16.20
CA GLU A 29 -5.49 -19.62 -16.37
C GLU A 29 -4.08 -19.80 -16.94
N THR A 30 -3.38 -20.89 -16.60
CA THR A 30 -2.02 -21.16 -17.13
C THR A 30 -1.97 -21.60 -18.60
N LYS A 31 -3.09 -22.00 -19.21
CA LYS A 31 -3.14 -22.55 -20.58
C LYS A 31 -3.56 -21.53 -21.66
N GLY A 32 -3.92 -20.30 -21.26
CA GLY A 32 -4.69 -19.40 -22.10
C GLY A 32 -3.98 -18.16 -22.61
N GLU A 33 -2.73 -18.20 -23.11
CA GLU A 33 -2.13 -17.02 -23.77
C GLU A 33 -1.29 -17.39 -24.99
N GLY A 34 -1.97 -17.74 -26.08
CA GLY A 34 -1.48 -17.49 -27.43
C GLY A 34 -2.12 -16.20 -27.92
N VAL A 35 -1.29 -15.21 -28.28
CA VAL A 35 -1.68 -13.87 -28.78
C VAL A 35 -3.00 -13.91 -29.56
N ARG A 36 -4.06 -13.43 -28.94
CA ARG A 36 -5.27 -13.01 -29.63
C ARG A 36 -5.50 -11.55 -29.26
N ASP A 37 -5.60 -10.72 -30.29
CA ASP A 37 -6.32 -9.47 -30.23
C ASP A 37 -7.76 -9.79 -29.83
N GLU A 38 -8.02 -9.87 -28.52
CA GLU A 38 -9.36 -10.07 -28.00
C GLU A 38 -10.08 -8.72 -28.01
N ILE A 39 -10.79 -8.49 -29.12
CA ILE A 39 -11.97 -7.66 -29.16
C ILE A 39 -12.88 -8.12 -28.01
N SER A 40 -13.15 -7.21 -27.09
CA SER A 40 -14.09 -7.40 -25.98
C SER A 40 -15.40 -7.99 -26.51
N MET A 41 -15.73 -9.24 -26.14
CA MET A 41 -17.09 -9.80 -26.32
C MET A 41 -18.14 -9.15 -25.37
N PHE A 42 -17.80 -8.02 -24.74
CA PHE A 42 -18.64 -7.32 -23.75
C PHE A 42 -18.90 -5.85 -24.08
N GLU A 43 -18.67 -5.42 -25.32
CA GLU A 43 -19.28 -4.18 -25.83
C GLU A 43 -20.73 -4.45 -26.24
N VAL A 44 -21.67 -3.99 -25.43
CA VAL A 44 -23.03 -3.73 -25.91
C VAL A 44 -22.96 -2.40 -26.66
N GLN A 45 -23.42 -2.37 -27.92
CA GLN A 45 -23.55 -1.13 -28.67
C GLN A 45 -24.37 -0.12 -27.87
N ASP A 46 -23.79 1.05 -27.59
CA ASP A 46 -24.47 2.22 -27.04
C ASP A 46 -25.42 2.81 -28.09
N ASP A 47 -26.50 2.10 -28.41
CA ASP A 47 -27.61 2.61 -29.20
C ASP A 47 -28.91 2.39 -28.41
N CYS A 48 -29.18 3.30 -27.47
CA CYS A 48 -30.50 3.48 -26.87
C CYS A 48 -31.06 4.84 -27.28
N PRO A 49 -31.97 4.91 -28.27
CA PRO A 49 -32.44 6.16 -28.85
C PRO A 49 -33.63 6.73 -28.05
N ILE A 50 -33.42 7.17 -26.81
CA ILE A 50 -34.38 8.05 -26.09
C ILE A 50 -33.60 8.98 -25.16
N LEU A 51 -32.87 9.93 -25.73
CA LEU A 51 -32.28 11.07 -25.00
C LEU A 51 -32.00 12.25 -25.92
N GLN A 52 -32.94 12.53 -26.85
CA GLN A 52 -32.96 13.79 -27.59
C GLN A 52 -34.41 14.19 -27.89
N GLN A 53 -35.07 14.82 -26.92
CA GLN A 53 -35.98 15.94 -27.19
C GLN A 53 -36.39 16.60 -25.87
N GLU A 54 -36.62 17.90 -25.96
CA GLU A 54 -37.17 18.80 -24.93
C GLU A 54 -36.19 19.42 -23.92
N MET A 55 -35.23 20.19 -24.46
CA MET A 55 -34.90 21.49 -23.88
C MET A 55 -35.36 22.58 -24.86
N ALA A 56 -36.61 23.01 -24.72
CA ALA A 56 -37.11 24.32 -25.15
C ALA A 56 -38.62 24.36 -24.86
N HIS A 57 -39.04 25.04 -23.79
CA HIS A 57 -40.01 26.12 -23.85
C HIS A 57 -40.51 26.55 -22.45
N HIS A 58 -40.55 27.88 -22.28
CA HIS A 58 -41.35 28.68 -21.35
C HIS A 58 -40.79 29.04 -19.95
N LEU A 59 -40.20 30.23 -19.92
CA LEU A 59 -40.17 31.20 -18.82
C LEU A 59 -41.58 31.83 -18.58
N HIS A 60 -41.74 32.33 -17.34
CA HIS A 60 -42.89 33.04 -16.71
C HIS A 60 -43.82 32.09 -15.92
N THR A 61 -44.13 32.28 -14.63
CA THR A 61 -44.09 33.45 -13.73
C THR A 61 -44.38 33.01 -12.27
N ASN A 62 -43.99 33.88 -11.34
CA ASN A 62 -44.52 34.12 -9.99
C ASN A 62 -44.02 33.28 -8.80
N GLU A 63 -43.21 33.98 -7.99
CA GLU A 63 -42.97 33.71 -6.57
C GLU A 63 -44.26 33.94 -5.78
N ASP A 64 -44.66 32.96 -4.96
CA ASP A 64 -45.53 33.18 -3.81
C ASP A 64 -44.78 32.77 -2.54
N THR A 65 -44.61 33.74 -1.65
CA THR A 65 -44.03 33.59 -0.33
C THR A 65 -45.13 33.23 0.64
N ASP A 66 -45.07 32.05 1.28
CA ASP A 66 -45.99 31.74 2.37
C ASP A 66 -45.31 31.20 3.62
N LYS A 67 -45.69 31.87 4.73
CA LYS A 67 -45.10 31.79 6.06
C LYS A 67 -45.49 30.49 6.76
N ARG A 68 -44.52 29.68 7.19
CA ARG A 68 -44.75 28.63 8.20
C ARG A 68 -44.44 29.14 9.61
N LYS A 69 -45.46 29.03 10.47
CA LYS A 69 -45.42 29.34 11.90
C LYS A 69 -44.49 28.38 12.64
N VAL A 70 -43.65 28.96 13.50
CA VAL A 70 -42.75 28.26 14.44
C VAL A 70 -43.56 27.78 15.64
N LEU A 71 -43.45 26.50 15.98
CA LEU A 71 -43.77 25.96 17.32
C LEU A 71 -42.44 25.78 18.09
N PRO A 72 -42.40 26.00 19.41
CA PRO A 72 -41.15 25.97 20.17
C PRO A 72 -40.65 24.52 20.34
N PRO A 73 -39.32 24.30 20.35
CA PRO A 73 -38.78 22.96 20.55
C PRO A 73 -38.88 22.56 22.03
N VAL A 74 -39.25 21.29 22.24
CA VAL A 74 -39.04 20.57 23.48
C VAL A 74 -37.54 20.41 23.67
N VAL A 75 -37.03 20.83 24.82
CA VAL A 75 -35.61 20.74 25.17
C VAL A 75 -35.32 19.31 25.58
N ASP A 76 -34.80 18.50 24.65
CA ASP A 76 -34.03 17.31 24.99
C ASP A 76 -32.59 17.73 25.27
N VAL A 77 -32.03 17.21 26.36
CA VAL A 77 -30.66 17.48 26.80
C VAL A 77 -29.71 16.80 25.82
N LEU A 78 -29.36 17.50 24.74
CA LEU A 78 -28.33 17.11 23.79
C LEU A 78 -26.97 17.19 24.51
N LEU A 79 -26.25 16.07 24.56
CA LEU A 79 -24.81 16.09 24.73
C LEU A 79 -24.24 16.92 23.57
N ASP A 80 -23.63 18.06 23.87
CA ASP A 80 -23.07 18.99 22.87
C ASP A 80 -22.02 18.27 22.00
N ILE A 81 -22.46 17.74 20.86
CA ILE A 81 -21.55 17.30 19.79
C ILE A 81 -20.91 18.58 19.26
N PRO A 82 -19.57 18.67 19.19
CA PRO A 82 -18.93 19.84 18.62
C PRO A 82 -19.44 20.10 17.19
N THR A 83 -19.77 21.35 16.86
CA THR A 83 -20.41 21.71 15.58
C THR A 83 -19.64 21.25 14.33
N TYR A 84 -18.31 21.05 14.42
CA TYR A 84 -17.50 20.54 13.31
C TYR A 84 -17.64 19.01 13.07
N LEU A 85 -18.26 18.29 14.00
CA LEU A 85 -18.61 16.87 13.90
C LEU A 85 -20.09 16.66 13.55
N GLU A 86 -20.90 17.72 13.58
CA GLU A 86 -22.28 17.63 13.12
C GLU A 86 -22.31 17.30 11.63
N VAL A 87 -23.11 16.30 11.25
CA VAL A 87 -23.40 16.00 9.86
C VAL A 87 -24.60 16.88 9.47
N PRO A 88 -24.44 17.85 8.55
CA PRO A 88 -25.57 18.65 8.09
C PRO A 88 -26.65 17.78 7.43
N ASP A 89 -27.87 18.31 7.36
CA ASP A 89 -28.92 17.66 6.59
C ASP A 89 -28.52 17.60 5.10
N PHE A 90 -28.57 16.40 4.52
CA PHE A 90 -28.27 16.15 3.12
C PHE A 90 -29.19 15.07 2.53
N GLN A 91 -29.25 15.01 1.21
CA GLN A 91 -30.14 14.09 0.50
C GLN A 91 -29.51 12.70 0.41
N ARG A 92 -30.04 11.74 1.18
CA ARG A 92 -29.56 10.36 1.18
C ARG A 92 -30.11 9.57 -0.01
N VAL A 93 -29.23 8.82 -0.65
CA VAL A 93 -29.59 7.87 -1.71
C VAL A 93 -29.75 6.49 -1.08
N ALA A 94 -30.98 5.98 -1.08
CA ALA A 94 -31.29 4.62 -0.67
C ALA A 94 -31.58 3.74 -1.89
N ILE A 95 -31.03 2.53 -1.91
CA ILE A 95 -31.39 1.52 -2.90
C ILE A 95 -32.37 0.58 -2.20
N ILE A 96 -33.62 0.55 -2.68
CA ILE A 96 -34.69 -0.30 -2.14
C ILE A 96 -35.08 -1.35 -3.20
N GLY A 97 -35.44 -2.56 -2.76
CA GLY A 97 -35.89 -3.64 -3.66
C GLY A 97 -34.97 -4.87 -3.66
N ASP A 98 -34.76 -5.47 -4.83
CA ASP A 98 -34.05 -6.75 -5.01
C ASP A 98 -32.57 -6.68 -4.57
N TYR A 99 -32.30 -7.13 -3.35
CA TYR A 99 -30.96 -7.19 -2.76
C TYR A 99 -30.12 -8.36 -3.30
N ALA A 100 -30.74 -9.42 -3.82
CA ALA A 100 -30.05 -10.51 -4.50
C ALA A 100 -29.38 -10.01 -5.79
N SER A 101 -29.70 -8.78 -6.23
CA SER A 101 -28.98 -8.08 -7.30
C SER A 101 -28.97 -8.93 -8.58
N GLY A 102 -30.11 -9.56 -8.91
CA GLY A 102 -30.32 -10.46 -10.05
C GLY A 102 -29.39 -11.67 -10.16
N VAL A 103 -28.98 -12.23 -9.03
CA VAL A 103 -28.79 -13.68 -8.89
C VAL A 103 -29.99 -14.28 -8.16
N THR A 104 -30.08 -15.61 -8.08
CA THR A 104 -31.11 -16.28 -7.26
C THR A 104 -30.88 -16.03 -5.77
N MET A 105 -31.89 -16.26 -4.93
CA MET A 105 -31.72 -16.14 -3.47
C MET A 105 -30.65 -17.10 -2.93
N ASP A 106 -30.66 -18.35 -3.42
CA ASP A 106 -29.66 -19.36 -3.05
C ASP A 106 -28.23 -18.93 -3.44
N ASP A 107 -28.07 -18.35 -4.64
CA ASP A 107 -26.80 -17.81 -5.11
C ASP A 107 -26.33 -16.61 -4.30
N PHE A 108 -27.27 -15.77 -3.85
CA PHE A 108 -27.01 -14.63 -2.98
C PHE A 108 -26.50 -15.10 -1.61
N GLU A 109 -27.19 -16.05 -0.97
CA GLU A 109 -26.75 -16.64 0.31
C GLU A 109 -25.38 -17.30 0.18
N LEU A 110 -25.16 -18.05 -0.89
CA LEU A 110 -23.88 -18.71 -1.18
C LEU A 110 -22.76 -17.68 -1.33
N SER A 111 -23.03 -16.59 -2.05
CA SER A 111 -22.10 -15.47 -2.20
C SER A 111 -21.81 -14.79 -0.85
N CYS A 112 -22.82 -14.56 -0.02
CA CYS A 112 -22.65 -13.98 1.31
C CYS A 112 -21.81 -14.87 2.24
N LYS A 113 -22.05 -16.18 2.24
CA LYS A 113 -21.23 -17.18 2.97
C LYS A 113 -19.76 -17.11 2.51
N GLY A 114 -19.56 -17.00 1.20
CA GLY A 114 -18.24 -16.81 0.60
C GLY A 114 -17.54 -15.54 1.05
N MET A 115 -18.21 -14.38 0.97
CA MET A 115 -17.68 -13.07 1.39
C MET A 115 -17.33 -13.05 2.87
N TYR A 116 -18.21 -13.58 3.72
CA TYR A 116 -17.98 -13.66 5.15
C TYR A 116 -16.74 -14.50 5.49
N ARG A 117 -16.58 -15.68 4.87
CA ARG A 117 -15.38 -16.49 5.03
C ARG A 117 -14.12 -15.77 4.53
N ALA A 118 -14.20 -15.04 3.42
CA ALA A 118 -13.06 -14.26 2.93
C ALA A 118 -12.66 -13.13 3.90
N LEU A 119 -13.63 -12.41 4.47
CA LEU A 119 -13.39 -11.33 5.44
C LEU A 119 -12.79 -11.87 6.74
N THR A 120 -13.27 -13.00 7.25
CA THR A 120 -12.70 -13.65 8.45
C THR A 120 -11.29 -14.17 8.22
N ILE A 121 -11.00 -14.71 7.01
CA ILE A 121 -9.63 -15.06 6.59
C ILE A 121 -8.73 -13.83 6.68
N ARG A 122 -9.11 -12.71 6.07
CA ARG A 122 -8.30 -11.48 6.12
C ARG A 122 -8.12 -10.98 7.55
N GLU A 123 -9.20 -10.89 8.34
CA GLU A 123 -9.14 -10.43 9.73
C GLU A 123 -8.14 -11.26 10.56
N LYS A 124 -8.13 -12.59 10.37
CA LYS A 124 -7.18 -13.51 11.02
C LYS A 124 -5.72 -13.11 10.74
N TYR A 125 -5.36 -12.92 9.47
CA TYR A 125 -3.99 -12.59 9.09
C TYR A 125 -3.59 -11.15 9.46
N MET A 126 -4.51 -10.19 9.39
CA MET A 126 -4.23 -8.81 9.83
C MET A 126 -3.93 -8.76 11.32
N ARG A 127 -4.76 -9.41 12.15
CA ARG A 127 -4.56 -9.48 13.60
C ARG A 127 -3.24 -10.17 13.95
N LEU A 128 -2.92 -11.26 13.27
CA LEU A 128 -1.70 -12.03 13.52
C LEU A 128 -0.43 -11.19 13.28
N ALA A 129 -0.39 -10.33 12.26
CA ALA A 129 0.78 -9.51 11.94
C ALA A 129 0.80 -8.13 12.62
N PHE A 130 -0.19 -7.82 13.47
CA PHE A 130 -0.49 -6.48 13.97
C PHE A 130 -0.74 -5.42 12.89
N GLN A 131 -1.38 -5.83 11.80
CA GLN A 131 -1.82 -4.96 10.70
C GLN A 131 -3.28 -4.55 10.87
N ARG A 132 -3.70 -3.55 10.10
CA ARG A 132 -5.02 -2.93 10.24
C ARG A 132 -6.11 -3.76 9.60
N PHE A 133 -7.25 -3.82 10.28
CA PHE A 133 -8.51 -4.31 9.74
C PHE A 133 -9.63 -3.33 10.20
N PRO A 134 -10.57 -2.94 9.32
CA PRO A 134 -11.58 -1.94 9.64
C PRO A 134 -12.48 -2.37 10.82
N LEU A 135 -12.75 -1.42 11.70
CA LEU A 135 -13.53 -1.61 12.92
C LEU A 135 -14.97 -2.00 12.59
N THR A 136 -15.61 -1.30 11.65
CA THR A 136 -17.00 -1.58 11.26
C THR A 136 -17.13 -2.98 10.71
N SER A 137 -16.28 -3.37 9.76
CA SER A 137 -16.33 -4.74 9.22
C SER A 137 -16.11 -5.78 10.31
N SER A 138 -15.18 -5.54 11.26
CA SER A 138 -14.99 -6.42 12.41
C SER A 138 -16.24 -6.54 13.29
N GLN A 139 -16.93 -5.43 13.57
CA GLN A 139 -18.18 -5.42 14.34
C GLN A 139 -19.27 -6.25 13.65
N TYR A 140 -19.47 -6.08 12.33
CA TYR A 140 -20.41 -6.88 11.56
C TYR A 140 -20.06 -8.38 11.57
N LEU A 141 -18.77 -8.74 11.48
CA LEU A 141 -18.34 -10.13 11.62
C LEU A 141 -18.69 -10.70 13.01
N ARG A 142 -18.44 -9.93 14.08
CA ARG A 142 -18.80 -10.35 15.45
C ARG A 142 -20.31 -10.50 15.63
N GLU A 143 -21.10 -9.58 15.06
CA GLU A 143 -22.57 -9.67 15.08
C GLU A 143 -23.10 -10.90 14.36
N ILE A 144 -22.51 -11.27 13.21
CA ILE A 144 -22.83 -12.51 12.49
C ILE A 144 -22.54 -13.74 13.36
N GLU A 145 -21.43 -13.70 14.12
CA GLU A 145 -21.04 -14.78 15.03
C GLU A 145 -21.83 -14.80 16.35
N GLY A 146 -22.67 -13.79 16.63
CA GLY A 146 -23.38 -13.66 17.91
C GLY A 146 -22.48 -13.32 19.10
N GLU A 147 -21.28 -12.79 18.85
CA GLU A 147 -20.27 -12.48 19.86
C GLU A 147 -20.16 -10.95 20.08
N PRO A 148 -19.92 -10.48 21.31
CA PRO A 148 -19.70 -9.06 21.55
C PRO A 148 -18.35 -8.61 20.96
N PHE A 149 -18.35 -7.42 20.34
CA PHE A 149 -17.10 -6.77 19.98
C PHE A 149 -16.33 -6.35 21.23
N LYS A 150 -15.03 -6.66 21.28
CA LYS A 150 -14.14 -6.29 22.39
C LYS A 150 -13.09 -5.31 21.88
N PRO A 151 -12.72 -4.25 22.62
CA PRO A 151 -11.67 -3.32 22.20
C PRO A 151 -10.33 -3.99 21.88
N GLU A 152 -10.02 -5.10 22.55
CA GLU A 152 -8.83 -5.95 22.30
C GLU A 152 -8.79 -6.55 20.88
N HIS A 153 -9.91 -6.53 20.15
CA HIS A 153 -9.99 -6.92 18.75
C HIS A 153 -9.41 -5.88 17.80
N THR A 154 -9.35 -4.61 18.20
CA THR A 154 -8.74 -3.55 17.40
C THR A 154 -7.23 -3.62 17.56
N VAL A 155 -6.59 -4.09 16.50
CA VAL A 155 -5.13 -4.19 16.44
C VAL A 155 -4.60 -3.08 15.54
N GLN A 156 -3.57 -2.38 16.02
CA GLN A 156 -2.88 -1.33 15.27
C GLN A 156 -1.37 -1.61 15.21
N PRO A 157 -0.71 -1.26 14.09
CA PRO A 157 0.73 -1.22 14.02
C PRO A 157 1.26 -0.11 14.94
N VAL A 158 2.44 -0.33 15.52
CA VAL A 158 3.11 0.63 16.38
C VAL A 158 4.22 1.30 15.59
N PHE A 159 4.22 2.62 15.52
CA PHE A 159 5.31 3.40 14.90
C PHE A 159 5.98 4.29 15.94
N THR A 160 7.25 4.60 15.70
CA THR A 160 8.02 5.48 16.59
C THR A 160 7.52 6.92 16.45
N SER A 161 7.16 7.55 17.57
CA SER A 161 6.86 8.99 17.60
C SER A 161 8.04 9.83 17.11
N PRO A 162 7.80 11.03 16.57
CA PRO A 162 8.86 11.95 16.21
C PRO A 162 9.76 12.29 17.41
N PRO A 163 11.07 12.50 17.20
CA PRO A 163 11.95 13.03 18.23
C PRO A 163 11.43 14.36 18.76
N LYS A 164 11.53 14.60 20.08
CA LYS A 164 11.16 15.90 20.65
C LYS A 164 12.13 16.98 20.22
N LYS A 165 11.71 18.24 20.33
CA LYS A 165 12.56 19.39 19.98
C LYS A 165 13.87 19.35 20.78
N GLY A 166 15.00 19.21 20.07
CA GLY A 166 16.34 19.15 20.65
C GLY A 166 16.86 17.74 20.93
N GLU A 167 16.06 16.69 20.72
CA GLU A 167 16.53 15.30 20.79
C GLU A 167 17.25 14.89 19.50
N ASP A 168 18.32 14.10 19.65
CA ASP A 168 19.02 13.52 18.49
C ASP A 168 18.30 12.24 18.01
N PRO A 169 17.76 12.21 16.77
CA PRO A 169 17.15 11.01 16.18
C PRO A 169 18.10 9.81 16.05
N PHE A 170 19.41 10.02 16.20
CA PHE A 170 20.46 9.01 16.13
C PHE A 170 21.02 8.63 17.52
N ASN A 171 20.32 8.96 18.61
CA ASN A 171 20.77 8.66 19.96
C ASN A 171 20.68 7.16 20.29
N THR A 172 21.83 6.54 20.59
CA THR A 172 21.96 5.13 20.98
C THR A 172 21.60 4.86 22.44
N LYS A 173 21.54 5.89 23.31
CA LYS A 173 21.25 5.72 24.75
C LYS A 173 19.82 5.27 25.03
N CYS A 174 18.91 5.51 24.08
CA CYS A 174 17.50 5.13 24.17
C CYS A 174 17.22 3.77 23.50
N LEU A 175 18.23 2.90 23.36
CA LEU A 175 18.04 1.53 22.88
C LEU A 175 17.66 0.63 24.05
N PRO A 176 16.71 -0.31 23.87
CA PRO A 176 16.34 -1.28 24.90
C PRO A 176 17.47 -2.25 25.24
N GLU A 177 17.47 -2.82 26.45
CA GLU A 177 18.51 -3.75 26.90
C GLU A 177 18.59 -5.03 26.05
N ASN A 178 19.80 -5.51 25.80
CA ASN A 178 20.06 -6.73 25.05
C ASN A 178 19.41 -7.96 25.70
N LEU A 179 18.86 -8.84 24.87
CA LEU A 179 18.34 -10.14 25.27
C LEU A 179 19.34 -11.21 24.83
N SER A 180 19.83 -12.05 25.72
CA SER A 180 20.75 -13.17 25.38
C SER A 180 20.10 -14.33 24.59
N TRP A 181 19.05 -14.04 23.83
CA TRP A 181 18.31 -14.96 22.99
C TRP A 181 19.02 -15.20 21.66
N VAL A 182 18.59 -16.25 20.96
CA VAL A 182 19.13 -16.64 19.65
C VAL A 182 18.01 -16.68 18.62
N ALA A 183 18.27 -16.22 17.40
CA ALA A 183 17.35 -16.37 16.27
C ALA A 183 17.93 -17.36 15.25
N ARG A 184 17.11 -18.28 14.72
CA ARG A 184 17.49 -19.18 13.63
C ARG A 184 16.35 -19.38 12.66
N MET A 185 16.69 -19.51 11.38
CA MET A 185 15.72 -19.87 10.34
C MET A 185 15.47 -21.38 10.36
N LYS A 186 14.21 -21.77 10.19
CA LYS A 186 13.79 -23.12 9.87
C LYS A 186 12.60 -23.08 8.93
N ASP A 187 12.66 -23.86 7.86
CA ASP A 187 11.63 -23.94 6.83
C ASP A 187 11.27 -22.55 6.28
N GLY A 188 12.27 -21.67 6.13
CA GLY A 188 12.12 -20.28 5.68
C GLY A 188 11.56 -19.26 6.66
N VAL A 189 11.23 -19.67 7.89
CA VAL A 189 10.71 -18.77 8.93
C VAL A 189 11.71 -18.66 10.07
N ILE A 190 11.96 -17.43 10.53
CA ILE A 190 12.84 -17.18 11.67
C ILE A 190 12.08 -17.35 12.98
N TYR A 191 12.63 -18.21 13.83
CA TYR A 191 12.20 -18.43 15.19
C TYR A 191 13.22 -17.87 16.16
N THR A 192 12.76 -17.45 17.33
CA THR A 192 13.62 -17.02 18.43
C THR A 192 13.56 -17.99 19.60
N TYR A 193 14.68 -18.12 20.29
CA TYR A 193 14.99 -19.14 21.28
C TYR A 193 15.67 -18.47 22.47
N LYS A 194 15.44 -18.98 23.68
CA LYS A 194 16.06 -18.41 24.91
C LYS A 194 17.59 -18.48 24.89
N ASP A 195 18.15 -19.52 24.30
CA ASP A 195 19.57 -19.79 24.19
C ASP A 195 19.86 -20.74 23.01
N ALA A 196 21.14 -21.03 22.77
CA ALA A 196 21.58 -21.92 21.70
C ALA A 196 21.11 -23.38 21.88
N ALA A 197 21.04 -23.88 23.12
CA ALA A 197 20.64 -25.26 23.39
C ALA A 197 19.14 -25.49 23.09
N ALA A 198 18.28 -24.50 23.41
CA ALA A 198 16.89 -24.49 23.02
C ALA A 198 16.71 -24.40 21.50
N ALA A 199 17.58 -23.65 20.81
CA ALA A 199 17.60 -23.57 19.36
C ALA A 199 17.97 -24.92 18.70
N ASP A 200 18.95 -25.63 19.25
CA ASP A 200 19.37 -26.97 18.77
C ASP A 200 18.24 -28.01 18.95
N GLN A 201 17.44 -27.89 20.01
CA GLN A 201 16.28 -28.75 20.26
C GLN A 201 15.00 -28.26 19.55
N HIS A 202 15.08 -27.15 18.81
CA HIS A 202 13.94 -26.49 18.17
C HIS A 202 12.77 -26.24 19.13
N LYS A 203 13.06 -25.64 20.29
CA LYS A 203 12.07 -25.22 21.30
C LYS A 203 11.94 -23.69 21.27
N PRO A 204 11.17 -23.11 20.33
CA PRO A 204 11.01 -21.67 20.23
C PRO A 204 10.34 -21.12 21.48
N ILE A 205 10.47 -19.81 21.68
CA ILE A 205 9.87 -19.12 22.82
C ILE A 205 8.35 -19.27 22.78
N GLU A 206 7.78 -19.65 23.92
CA GLU A 206 6.34 -19.85 24.08
C GLU A 206 5.56 -18.58 23.76
N ASN A 207 4.38 -18.73 23.18
CA ASN A 207 3.44 -17.65 22.82
C ASN A 207 3.84 -16.72 21.65
N MET A 208 4.80 -17.09 20.80
CA MET A 208 4.93 -16.47 19.47
C MET A 208 4.14 -17.27 18.42
N PRO A 209 3.02 -16.73 17.90
CA PRO A 209 2.22 -17.43 16.91
C PRO A 209 2.88 -17.32 15.53
N ALA A 210 3.38 -18.45 15.02
CA ALA A 210 3.81 -18.55 13.63
C ALA A 210 2.61 -18.79 12.72
N PRO A 211 2.55 -18.23 11.50
CA PRO A 211 1.49 -18.56 10.55
C PRO A 211 1.55 -20.04 10.17
N ASP A 212 0.41 -20.73 10.30
CA ASP A 212 0.31 -22.13 9.91
C ASP A 212 0.31 -22.26 8.38
N TYR A 213 1.30 -22.99 7.87
CA TYR A 213 1.54 -23.17 6.44
C TYR A 213 0.37 -23.86 5.73
N ILE A 214 -0.20 -24.90 6.35
CA ILE A 214 -1.28 -25.69 5.74
C ILE A 214 -2.55 -24.85 5.66
N THR A 215 -2.91 -24.21 6.78
CA THR A 215 -4.06 -23.30 6.87
C THR A 215 -3.96 -22.17 5.84
N PHE A 216 -2.76 -21.62 5.61
CA PHE A 216 -2.56 -20.60 4.59
C PHE A 216 -2.89 -21.09 3.18
N ILE A 217 -2.42 -22.27 2.81
CA ILE A 217 -2.71 -22.85 1.50
C ILE A 217 -4.20 -23.15 1.37
N ASP A 218 -4.86 -23.64 2.42
CA ASP A 218 -6.29 -23.95 2.41
C ASP A 218 -7.15 -22.69 2.27
N ASP A 219 -6.83 -21.63 3.03
CA ASP A 219 -7.50 -20.34 2.92
C ASP A 219 -7.33 -19.74 1.52
N MET A 220 -6.11 -19.83 0.97
CA MET A 220 -5.81 -19.36 -0.37
C MET A 220 -6.61 -20.13 -1.42
N ASN A 221 -6.64 -21.47 -1.34
CA ASN A 221 -7.42 -22.30 -2.27
C ASN A 221 -8.91 -22.00 -2.20
N PHE A 222 -9.45 -21.78 -1.00
CA PHE A 222 -10.82 -21.31 -0.82
C PHE A 222 -11.07 -19.99 -1.55
N LEU A 223 -10.20 -19.00 -1.38
CA LEU A 223 -10.35 -17.71 -2.06
C LEU A 223 -10.22 -17.85 -3.58
N ILE A 224 -9.37 -18.75 -4.09
CA ILE A 224 -9.22 -19.00 -5.53
C ILE A 224 -10.52 -19.57 -6.11
N ALA A 225 -11.14 -20.52 -5.41
CA ALA A 225 -12.44 -21.04 -5.78
C ALA A 225 -13.52 -19.95 -5.74
N LEU A 226 -13.54 -19.12 -4.70
CA LEU A 226 -14.50 -18.03 -4.54
C LEU A 226 -14.41 -17.01 -5.68
N ILE A 227 -13.21 -16.55 -6.04
CA ILE A 227 -13.04 -15.59 -7.14
C ILE A 227 -13.40 -16.18 -8.50
N ALA A 228 -13.43 -17.51 -8.63
CA ALA A 228 -13.80 -18.21 -9.86
C ALA A 228 -15.31 -18.50 -9.95
N GLN A 229 -16.03 -18.45 -8.83
CA GLN A 229 -17.43 -18.81 -8.73
C GLN A 229 -18.34 -17.86 -9.53
N GLY A 230 -19.07 -18.41 -10.50
CA GLY A 230 -19.91 -17.65 -11.45
C GLY A 230 -20.97 -16.75 -10.78
N PRO A 231 -21.83 -17.30 -9.89
CA PRO A 231 -22.84 -16.49 -9.20
C PRO A 231 -22.24 -15.33 -8.39
N THR A 232 -21.15 -15.59 -7.66
CA THR A 232 -20.47 -14.58 -6.85
C THR A 232 -19.83 -13.48 -7.71
N LYS A 233 -19.26 -13.82 -8.87
CA LYS A 233 -18.80 -12.82 -9.84
C LYS A 233 -19.94 -11.92 -10.31
N THR A 234 -21.08 -12.50 -10.68
CA THR A 234 -22.25 -11.75 -11.15
C THR A 234 -22.80 -10.83 -10.07
N TYR A 235 -22.96 -11.36 -8.85
CA TYR A 235 -23.43 -10.60 -7.70
C TYR A 235 -22.51 -9.41 -7.39
N THR A 236 -21.21 -9.67 -7.18
CA THR A 236 -20.24 -8.62 -6.84
C THR A 236 -20.08 -7.58 -7.94
N HIS A 237 -20.09 -7.98 -9.22
CA HIS A 237 -20.06 -7.04 -10.34
C HIS A 237 -21.24 -6.07 -10.32
N ARG A 238 -22.45 -6.57 -10.05
CA ARG A 238 -23.64 -5.74 -9.94
C ARG A 238 -23.60 -4.84 -8.70
N ARG A 239 -23.17 -5.35 -7.54
CA ARG A 239 -22.93 -4.51 -6.33
C ARG A 239 -21.97 -3.36 -6.63
N LEU A 240 -20.85 -3.64 -7.29
CA LEU A 240 -19.86 -2.62 -7.66
C LEU A 240 -20.43 -1.57 -8.64
N LYS A 241 -21.27 -1.99 -9.59
CA LYS A 241 -21.99 -1.03 -10.46
C LYS A 241 -22.96 -0.16 -9.64
N PHE A 242 -23.68 -0.75 -8.69
CA PHE A 242 -24.56 0.01 -7.81
C PHE A 242 -23.80 1.04 -6.98
N LEU A 243 -22.62 0.69 -6.44
CA LEU A 243 -21.78 1.63 -5.69
C LEU A 243 -21.41 2.85 -6.55
N THR A 244 -20.94 2.63 -7.79
CA THR A 244 -20.65 3.73 -8.72
C THR A 244 -21.89 4.58 -9.02
N SER A 245 -23.02 3.96 -9.37
CA SER A 245 -24.26 4.68 -9.68
C SER A 245 -24.78 5.46 -8.48
N LYS A 246 -24.74 4.88 -7.28
CA LYS A 246 -25.15 5.53 -6.04
C LYS A 246 -24.31 6.76 -5.76
N PHE A 247 -22.99 6.69 -5.98
CA PHE A 247 -22.11 7.84 -5.77
C PHE A 247 -22.38 8.96 -6.78
N ASN A 248 -22.61 8.62 -8.06
CA ASN A 248 -22.98 9.63 -9.05
C ASN A 248 -24.27 10.37 -8.68
N VAL A 249 -25.29 9.65 -8.19
CA VAL A 249 -26.53 10.30 -7.72
C VAL A 249 -26.27 11.13 -6.46
N HIS A 250 -25.47 10.64 -5.51
CA HIS A 250 -25.08 11.42 -4.34
C HIS A 250 -24.39 12.73 -4.74
N GLU A 251 -23.44 12.68 -5.66
CA GLU A 251 -22.73 13.83 -6.20
C GLU A 251 -23.72 14.85 -6.81
N MET A 252 -24.63 14.39 -7.68
CA MET A 252 -25.66 15.23 -8.29
C MET A 252 -26.58 15.93 -7.28
N LEU A 253 -26.86 15.31 -6.14
CA LEU A 253 -27.77 15.84 -5.13
C LEU A 253 -27.05 16.72 -4.09
N ASN A 254 -25.79 16.40 -3.75
CA ASN A 254 -25.14 16.90 -2.54
C ASN A 254 -23.82 17.65 -2.77
N GLU A 255 -23.26 17.68 -3.99
CA GLU A 255 -21.96 18.34 -4.25
C GLU A 255 -21.95 19.81 -3.76
N MET A 256 -23.05 20.54 -3.95
CA MET A 256 -23.15 21.93 -3.53
C MET A 256 -23.14 22.11 -2.01
N GLU A 257 -23.75 21.19 -1.26
CA GLU A 257 -23.74 21.22 0.21
C GLU A 257 -22.39 20.74 0.77
N GLU A 258 -21.76 19.72 0.17
CA GLU A 258 -20.38 19.35 0.49
C GLU A 258 -19.44 20.56 0.28
N MET A 259 -19.54 21.25 -0.87
CA MET A 259 -18.74 22.44 -1.15
C MET A 259 -19.01 23.57 -0.16
N LYS A 260 -20.26 23.73 0.30
CA LYS A 260 -20.62 24.74 1.30
C LYS A 260 -19.99 24.44 2.66
N GLU A 261 -19.99 23.18 3.11
CA GLU A 261 -19.25 22.78 4.33
C GLU A 261 -17.77 23.15 4.22
N LEU A 262 -17.13 22.83 3.09
CA LEU A 262 -15.73 23.15 2.83
C LEU A 262 -15.47 24.66 2.87
N LYS A 263 -16.34 25.48 2.27
CA LYS A 263 -16.22 26.94 2.27
C LYS A 263 -16.42 27.55 3.66
N LEU A 264 -17.21 26.90 4.51
CA LEU A 264 -17.46 27.32 5.89
C LEU A 264 -16.32 26.92 6.84
N ASN A 265 -15.38 26.10 6.39
CA ASN A 265 -14.22 25.67 7.17
C ASN A 265 -13.06 26.69 7.05
N PRO A 266 -12.87 27.59 8.03
CA PRO A 266 -11.86 28.63 7.91
C PRO A 266 -10.45 28.02 7.96
N HIS A 267 -9.50 28.65 7.26
CA HIS A 267 -8.08 28.29 7.26
C HIS A 267 -7.74 26.89 6.70
N ARG A 268 -8.71 26.16 6.15
CA ARG A 268 -8.51 24.84 5.57
C ARG A 268 -8.92 24.77 4.11
N ASP A 269 -8.01 24.21 3.33
CA ASP A 269 -8.18 23.92 1.92
C ASP A 269 -7.24 22.78 1.54
N PHE A 270 -7.32 22.36 0.28
CA PHE A 270 -6.49 21.27 -0.24
C PHE A 270 -4.98 21.47 -0.03
N TYR A 271 -4.45 22.70 -0.11
CA TYR A 271 -3.02 22.97 0.02
C TYR A 271 -2.49 22.77 1.44
N ASN A 272 -3.34 22.99 2.45
CA ASN A 272 -2.95 22.88 3.86
C ASN A 272 -3.45 21.60 4.56
N CYS A 273 -4.14 20.73 3.83
CA CYS A 273 -4.38 19.34 4.19
C CYS A 273 -3.12 18.50 3.97
N ARG A 274 -2.74 17.71 4.98
CA ARG A 274 -1.55 16.86 4.90
C ARG A 274 -1.77 15.75 3.89
N LYS A 275 -0.74 15.48 3.11
CA LYS A 275 -0.69 14.42 2.10
C LYS A 275 0.65 13.72 2.18
N VAL A 276 0.60 12.40 2.02
CA VAL A 276 1.76 11.54 2.07
C VAL A 276 1.90 10.87 0.71
N ASP A 277 3.09 10.96 0.14
CA ASP A 277 3.49 10.09 -0.95
C ASP A 277 3.78 8.69 -0.39
N THR A 278 2.76 7.84 -0.44
CA THR A 278 2.77 6.50 0.14
C THR A 278 3.51 5.48 -0.72
N HIS A 279 3.83 5.84 -1.97
CA HIS A 279 4.56 4.98 -2.89
C HIS A 279 5.57 5.75 -3.75
N ILE A 280 6.83 5.74 -3.27
CA ILE A 280 7.97 6.40 -3.92
C ILE A 280 9.25 5.57 -3.72
N HIS A 281 10.05 5.46 -4.77
CA HIS A 281 11.35 4.79 -4.75
C HIS A 281 12.47 5.79 -4.44
N ALA A 282 13.28 5.52 -3.40
CA ALA A 282 14.29 6.48 -2.93
C ALA A 282 15.30 6.85 -4.03
N ALA A 283 15.67 5.87 -4.87
CA ALA A 283 16.64 6.08 -5.95
C ALA A 283 16.15 7.09 -7.00
N ALA A 284 14.84 7.27 -7.17
CA ALA A 284 14.24 8.17 -8.16
C ALA A 284 13.34 9.26 -7.55
N CYS A 285 13.51 9.55 -6.26
CA CYS A 285 12.65 10.49 -5.54
C CYS A 285 12.82 11.97 -5.94
N MET A 286 13.89 12.29 -6.66
CA MET A 286 14.18 13.62 -7.20
C MET A 286 13.72 13.71 -8.66
N ASN A 287 13.33 14.90 -9.14
CA ASN A 287 13.08 15.05 -10.58
C ASN A 287 14.41 15.13 -11.39
N GLN A 288 14.32 14.88 -12.70
CA GLN A 288 15.48 14.89 -13.61
C GLN A 288 16.26 16.22 -13.64
N LYS A 289 15.58 17.37 -13.47
CA LYS A 289 16.22 18.69 -13.44
C LYS A 289 17.05 18.89 -12.18
N HIS A 290 16.57 18.39 -11.05
CA HIS A 290 17.29 18.38 -9.78
C HIS A 290 18.54 17.51 -9.89
N LEU A 291 18.41 16.27 -10.39
CA LEU A 291 19.57 15.39 -10.58
C LEU A 291 20.63 16.03 -11.49
N LEU A 292 20.22 16.60 -12.63
CA LEU A 292 21.14 17.32 -13.53
C LEU A 292 21.87 18.46 -12.82
N ARG A 293 21.13 19.31 -12.10
CA ARG A 293 21.69 20.42 -11.33
C ARG A 293 22.71 19.92 -10.31
N PHE A 294 22.40 18.82 -9.63
CA PHE A 294 23.28 18.22 -8.63
C PHE A 294 24.57 17.69 -9.27
N ILE A 295 24.47 16.98 -10.40
CA ILE A 295 25.62 16.47 -11.16
C ILE A 295 26.54 17.62 -11.60
N LYS A 296 25.97 18.69 -12.17
CA LYS A 296 26.78 19.86 -12.59
C LYS A 296 27.47 20.53 -11.42
N LYS A 297 26.75 20.74 -10.31
CA LYS A 297 27.28 21.40 -9.11
C LYS A 297 28.37 20.57 -8.43
N SER A 298 28.15 19.27 -8.26
CA SER A 298 29.13 18.37 -7.64
C SER A 298 30.40 18.27 -8.47
N TYR A 299 30.32 18.17 -9.81
CA TYR A 299 31.51 18.22 -10.65
C TYR A 299 32.29 19.52 -10.50
N GLN A 300 31.61 20.68 -10.48
CA GLN A 300 32.28 21.98 -10.31
C GLN A 300 33.03 22.10 -8.98
N MET A 301 32.50 21.50 -7.92
CA MET A 301 33.06 21.58 -6.58
C MET A 301 34.12 20.50 -6.32
N ASP A 302 33.90 19.28 -6.82
CA ASP A 302 34.62 18.08 -6.43
C ASP A 302 35.37 17.44 -7.62
N ALA A 303 35.76 18.21 -8.64
CA ALA A 303 36.37 17.69 -9.87
C ALA A 303 37.58 16.75 -9.63
N ASP A 304 38.44 17.10 -8.69
CA ASP A 304 39.65 16.33 -8.37
C ASP A 304 39.43 15.27 -7.28
N ARG A 305 38.20 15.13 -6.76
CA ARG A 305 37.86 14.12 -5.75
C ARG A 305 37.88 12.73 -6.37
N VAL A 306 38.50 11.77 -5.68
CA VAL A 306 38.42 10.35 -6.08
C VAL A 306 37.02 9.81 -5.78
N VAL A 307 36.36 9.28 -6.81
CA VAL A 307 34.96 8.82 -6.73
C VAL A 307 34.79 7.35 -7.11
N GLN A 308 35.83 6.71 -7.63
CA GLN A 308 35.81 5.31 -8.01
C GLN A 308 37.22 4.72 -7.94
N ASN A 309 37.33 3.42 -7.68
CA ASN A 309 38.56 2.67 -7.89
C ASN A 309 38.32 1.61 -8.97
N ILE A 310 39.06 1.69 -10.08
CA ILE A 310 38.97 0.75 -11.19
C ILE A 310 40.28 -0.06 -11.22
N LYS A 311 40.19 -1.35 -10.88
CA LYS A 311 41.34 -2.29 -10.91
C LYS A 311 42.57 -1.79 -10.14
N GLY A 312 42.36 -1.16 -8.98
CA GLY A 312 43.44 -0.62 -8.14
C GLY A 312 43.90 0.79 -8.54
N LYS A 313 43.38 1.37 -9.62
CA LYS A 313 43.61 2.78 -9.98
C LYS A 313 42.47 3.65 -9.44
N ASP A 314 42.84 4.63 -8.64
CA ASP A 314 41.92 5.69 -8.20
C ASP A 314 41.55 6.58 -9.39
N VAL A 315 40.25 6.83 -9.56
CA VAL A 315 39.66 7.63 -10.62
C VAL A 315 38.95 8.83 -10.00
N THR A 316 39.38 10.02 -10.39
CA THR A 316 38.76 11.28 -9.98
C THR A 316 37.42 11.52 -10.68
N MET A 317 36.59 12.41 -10.16
CA MET A 317 35.34 12.82 -10.81
C MET A 317 35.60 13.32 -12.24
N LYS A 318 36.65 14.14 -12.42
CA LYS A 318 37.08 14.63 -13.73
C LYS A 318 37.47 13.50 -14.68
N GLU A 319 38.26 12.53 -14.22
CA GLU A 319 38.64 11.37 -15.03
C GLU A 319 37.45 10.46 -15.34
N LEU A 320 36.50 10.28 -14.41
CA LEU A 320 35.28 9.52 -14.64
C LEU A 320 34.47 10.10 -15.80
N PHE A 321 34.25 11.42 -15.80
CA PHE A 321 33.55 12.10 -16.88
C PHE A 321 34.32 12.03 -18.21
N ALA A 322 35.65 12.17 -18.17
CA ALA A 322 36.49 12.01 -19.34
C ALA A 322 36.40 10.58 -19.93
N ASN A 323 36.40 9.54 -19.09
CA ASN A 323 36.27 8.15 -19.51
C ASN A 323 34.91 7.85 -20.17
N LEU A 324 33.85 8.52 -19.73
CA LEU A 324 32.53 8.43 -20.33
C LEU A 324 32.37 9.31 -21.59
N ASN A 325 33.42 10.05 -21.99
CA ASN A 325 33.38 11.05 -23.06
C ASN A 325 32.29 12.13 -22.83
N LEU A 326 32.14 12.58 -21.59
CA LEU A 326 31.14 13.57 -21.20
C LEU A 326 31.81 14.81 -20.63
N HIS A 327 31.24 15.97 -20.96
CA HIS A 327 31.54 17.20 -20.23
C HIS A 327 30.25 17.69 -19.53
N PRO A 328 30.27 17.96 -18.21
CA PRO A 328 29.05 18.31 -17.46
C PRO A 328 28.34 19.57 -17.95
N TYR A 329 29.07 20.50 -18.57
CA TYR A 329 28.46 21.69 -19.18
C TYR A 329 27.43 21.31 -20.25
N ASP A 330 27.75 20.31 -21.06
CA ASP A 330 26.97 19.86 -22.22
C ASP A 330 25.80 18.95 -21.83
N LEU A 331 25.77 18.44 -20.59
CA LEU A 331 24.64 17.64 -20.11
C LEU A 331 23.36 18.47 -20.07
N THR A 332 22.31 17.96 -20.68
CA THR A 332 20.94 18.49 -20.63
C THR A 332 20.03 17.49 -19.94
N VAL A 333 18.79 17.90 -19.68
CA VAL A 333 17.78 17.00 -19.11
C VAL A 333 17.53 15.83 -20.07
N ASP A 334 17.45 16.10 -21.38
CA ASP A 334 17.25 15.08 -22.40
C ASP A 334 18.46 14.14 -22.52
N SER A 335 19.69 14.68 -22.42
CA SER A 335 20.90 13.86 -22.52
C SER A 335 21.04 12.89 -21.34
N LEU A 336 20.45 13.18 -20.17
CA LEU A 336 20.44 12.25 -19.05
C LEU A 336 19.63 10.98 -19.36
N ASP A 337 18.68 11.04 -20.30
CA ASP A 337 17.87 9.90 -20.73
C ASP A 337 17.20 9.12 -19.58
N VAL A 338 16.85 9.81 -18.49
CA VAL A 338 16.21 9.21 -17.30
C VAL A 338 14.68 9.28 -17.33
N HIS A 339 14.08 10.05 -18.25
CA HIS A 339 12.62 10.14 -18.37
C HIS A 339 12.04 8.92 -19.10
N ALA A 340 10.91 8.42 -18.60
CA ALA A 340 10.14 7.36 -19.25
C ALA A 340 9.26 7.96 -20.35
N GLY A 341 9.58 7.64 -21.62
CA GLY A 341 8.81 8.09 -22.79
C GLY A 341 8.00 6.96 -23.43
N ARG A 342 7.45 7.20 -24.62
CA ARG A 342 6.63 6.21 -25.37
C ARG A 342 7.29 4.84 -25.54
N GLN A 343 8.63 4.81 -25.58
CA GLN A 343 9.44 3.61 -25.72
C GLN A 343 9.43 2.67 -24.51
N THR A 344 8.99 3.12 -23.32
CA THR A 344 8.91 2.31 -22.09
C THR A 344 7.60 1.56 -21.93
N PHE A 345 6.58 1.88 -22.74
CA PHE A 345 5.27 1.23 -22.68
C PHE A 345 5.41 -0.29 -22.86
N GLN A 346 4.95 -1.05 -21.87
CA GLN A 346 5.06 -2.51 -21.76
C GLN A 346 6.50 -3.07 -21.81
N ARG A 347 7.51 -2.22 -21.60
CA ARG A 347 8.94 -2.55 -21.71
C ARG A 347 9.67 -2.26 -20.40
N PHE A 348 9.45 -3.12 -19.40
CA PHE A 348 10.10 -3.06 -18.10
C PHE A 348 11.63 -3.06 -18.16
N ASP A 349 12.22 -3.71 -19.16
CA ASP A 349 13.67 -3.69 -19.40
C ASP A 349 14.17 -2.28 -19.71
N LYS A 350 13.44 -1.54 -20.55
CA LYS A 350 13.75 -0.15 -20.88
C LYS A 350 13.47 0.79 -19.71
N PHE A 351 12.42 0.55 -18.94
CA PHE A 351 12.15 1.26 -17.69
C PHE A 351 13.31 1.10 -16.70
N ASN A 352 13.76 -0.14 -16.43
CA ASN A 352 14.90 -0.39 -15.55
C ASN A 352 16.19 0.29 -16.04
N ALA A 353 16.36 0.44 -17.36
CA ALA A 353 17.50 1.16 -17.93
C ALA A 353 17.48 2.67 -17.62
N LYS A 354 16.31 3.28 -17.35
CA LYS A 354 16.14 4.70 -17.01
C LYS A 354 16.71 5.10 -15.65
N TYR A 355 17.00 4.12 -14.79
CA TYR A 355 17.81 4.38 -13.60
C TYR A 355 19.29 4.67 -13.91
N ASN A 356 19.76 4.51 -15.16
CA ASN A 356 21.12 4.83 -15.56
C ASN A 356 21.17 6.19 -16.27
N PRO A 357 21.60 7.28 -15.60
CA PRO A 357 21.80 8.55 -16.27
C PRO A 357 22.78 8.37 -17.43
N VAL A 358 22.48 8.98 -18.57
CA VAL A 358 23.21 8.89 -19.85
C VAL A 358 23.45 7.45 -20.35
N GLY A 359 22.72 6.46 -19.82
CA GLY A 359 22.98 5.04 -20.06
C GLY A 359 24.21 4.47 -19.34
N ALA A 360 24.85 5.24 -18.45
CA ALA A 360 26.04 4.83 -17.70
C ALA A 360 25.68 4.35 -16.30
N SER A 361 26.00 3.08 -16.00
CA SER A 361 25.82 2.51 -14.66
C SER A 361 26.68 3.21 -13.61
N GLU A 362 27.81 3.77 -14.01
CA GLU A 362 28.80 4.43 -13.15
C GLU A 362 28.22 5.70 -12.51
N LEU A 363 27.44 6.49 -13.26
CA LEU A 363 26.79 7.68 -12.71
C LEU A 363 25.63 7.31 -11.78
N ARG A 364 24.86 6.26 -12.10
CA ARG A 364 23.85 5.71 -11.18
C ARG A 364 24.51 5.27 -9.87
N ASP A 365 25.59 4.51 -9.96
CA ASP A 365 26.27 3.96 -8.79
C ASP A 365 26.88 5.08 -7.94
N LEU A 366 27.37 6.16 -8.55
CA LEU A 366 27.90 7.33 -7.84
C LEU A 366 26.82 8.18 -7.15
N TYR A 367 25.71 8.48 -7.84
CA TYR A 367 24.72 9.46 -7.38
C TYR A 367 23.48 8.86 -6.72
N MET A 368 23.16 7.59 -6.97
CA MET A 368 21.86 6.98 -6.62
C MET A 368 21.99 5.67 -5.83
N LYS A 369 23.20 5.29 -5.39
CA LYS A 369 23.43 4.14 -4.50
C LYS A 369 23.88 4.59 -3.11
N THR A 370 23.42 3.85 -2.12
CA THR A 370 23.83 4.01 -0.70
C THR A 370 25.24 3.48 -0.45
N GLU A 371 25.72 2.58 -1.31
CA GLU A 371 27.08 2.02 -1.28
C GLU A 371 27.81 2.33 -2.58
N ASN A 372 28.94 3.02 -2.46
CA ASN A 372 29.94 3.24 -3.51
C ASN A 372 31.27 3.68 -2.87
N TYR A 373 32.26 4.09 -3.67
CA TYR A 373 33.59 4.46 -3.17
C TYR A 373 33.58 5.63 -2.16
N ILE A 374 32.62 6.55 -2.27
CA ILE A 374 32.46 7.69 -1.34
C ILE A 374 31.36 7.43 -0.30
N ASP A 375 31.07 6.16 -0.02
CA ASP A 375 30.06 5.70 0.93
C ASP A 375 28.67 6.31 0.69
N GLY A 376 28.28 6.55 -0.56
CA GLY A 376 26.94 7.06 -0.90
C GLY A 376 26.65 8.51 -0.46
N GLU A 377 27.68 9.32 -0.21
CA GLU A 377 27.53 10.71 0.25
C GLU A 377 26.65 11.56 -0.66
N TYR A 378 26.82 11.45 -1.99
CA TYR A 378 26.01 12.22 -2.93
C TYR A 378 24.54 11.83 -2.91
N PHE A 379 24.25 10.53 -2.80
CA PHE A 379 22.87 10.09 -2.69
C PHE A 379 22.23 10.62 -1.39
N ALA A 380 22.95 10.56 -0.26
CA ALA A 380 22.49 11.14 1.00
C ALA A 380 22.23 12.65 0.90
N ARG A 381 23.09 13.40 0.19
CA ARG A 381 22.91 14.84 -0.05
C ARG A 381 21.68 15.12 -0.91
N ILE A 382 21.45 14.34 -1.97
CA ILE A 382 20.25 14.50 -2.80
C ILE A 382 18.98 14.24 -1.99
N ILE A 383 18.94 13.16 -1.21
CA ILE A 383 17.81 12.87 -0.31
C ILE A 383 17.57 14.03 0.66
N LYS A 384 18.62 14.63 1.22
CA LYS A 384 18.48 15.80 2.11
C LYS A 384 17.98 17.05 1.40
N GLU A 385 18.37 17.28 0.15
CA GLU A 385 17.82 18.37 -0.66
C GLU A 385 16.32 18.15 -0.94
N VAL A 386 15.92 16.91 -1.28
CA VAL A 386 14.50 16.54 -1.45
C VAL A 386 13.73 16.69 -0.13
N ALA A 387 14.31 16.24 0.98
CA ALA A 387 13.73 16.38 2.31
C ALA A 387 13.50 17.85 2.65
N SER A 388 14.51 18.71 2.43
CA SER A 388 14.41 20.16 2.66
C SER A 388 13.26 20.79 1.86
N ASP A 389 13.09 20.39 0.60
CA ASP A 389 11.97 20.86 -0.23
C ASP A 389 10.61 20.43 0.36
N LEU A 390 10.51 19.22 0.94
CA LEU A 390 9.30 18.76 1.65
C LEU A 390 9.07 19.52 2.96
N GLU A 391 10.12 19.83 3.73
CA GLU A 391 9.98 20.63 4.97
C GLU A 391 9.48 22.03 4.66
N ASP A 392 10.02 22.66 3.60
CA ASP A 392 9.58 23.96 3.08
C ASP A 392 8.11 23.92 2.63
N ALA A 393 7.69 22.83 1.97
CA ALA A 393 6.30 22.62 1.55
C ALA A 393 5.33 22.36 2.72
N ARG A 394 5.84 21.98 3.90
CA ARG A 394 5.15 21.80 5.20
C ARG A 394 4.08 20.71 5.29
N TYR A 395 3.25 20.55 4.27
CA TYR A 395 2.07 19.67 4.26
C TYR A 395 2.27 18.40 3.43
N GLN A 396 3.44 18.23 2.82
CA GLN A 396 3.81 17.07 2.02
C GLN A 396 4.80 16.20 2.79
N TYR A 397 4.56 14.89 2.77
CA TYR A 397 5.37 13.85 3.42
C TYR A 397 5.64 12.75 2.41
N ALA A 398 6.65 11.91 2.63
CA ALA A 398 6.95 10.80 1.73
C ALA A 398 7.44 9.57 2.48
N GLU A 399 7.19 8.40 1.89
CA GLU A 399 7.68 7.10 2.37
C GLU A 399 8.63 6.43 1.37
N PRO A 400 9.84 7.01 1.13
CA PRO A 400 10.80 6.46 0.19
C PRO A 400 11.24 5.04 0.54
N ARG A 401 11.33 4.21 -0.50
CA ARG A 401 11.75 2.81 -0.41
C ARG A 401 13.23 2.63 -0.66
N LEU A 402 13.92 1.98 0.27
CA LEU A 402 15.31 1.57 0.17
C LEU A 402 15.40 0.06 -0.06
N SER A 403 16.30 -0.37 -0.95
CA SER A 403 16.42 -1.79 -1.30
C SER A 403 17.27 -2.58 -0.31
N ILE A 404 16.76 -3.74 0.10
CA ILE A 404 17.55 -4.87 0.61
C ILE A 404 17.28 -6.03 -0.34
N TYR A 405 18.34 -6.54 -0.96
CA TYR A 405 18.26 -7.56 -1.99
C TYR A 405 18.31 -8.97 -1.41
N GLY A 406 19.02 -9.18 -0.29
CA GLY A 406 19.16 -10.49 0.34
C GLY A 406 20.24 -11.38 -0.27
N CYS A 407 21.18 -10.80 -1.03
CA CYS A 407 22.34 -11.54 -1.51
C CYS A 407 23.41 -11.70 -0.41
N ASN A 408 23.50 -10.75 0.53
CA ASN A 408 24.48 -10.75 1.61
C ASN A 408 23.89 -10.14 2.90
N PRO A 409 24.09 -10.76 4.09
CA PRO A 409 23.57 -10.19 5.34
C PRO A 409 24.16 -8.81 5.68
N ASN A 410 25.36 -8.48 5.19
CA ASN A 410 26.00 -7.18 5.42
C ASN A 410 25.30 -6.01 4.71
N GLU A 411 24.34 -6.26 3.82
CA GLU A 411 23.55 -5.19 3.19
C GLU A 411 22.88 -4.28 4.23
N TRP A 412 22.37 -4.86 5.33
CA TRP A 412 21.80 -4.09 6.43
C TRP A 412 22.82 -3.22 7.15
N THR A 413 24.00 -3.77 7.44
CA THR A 413 25.09 -3.01 8.08
C THR A 413 25.52 -1.84 7.22
N LYS A 414 25.66 -2.04 5.90
CA LYS A 414 26.02 -0.96 4.98
C LYS A 414 24.92 0.10 4.86
N LEU A 415 23.67 -0.32 4.74
CA LEU A 415 22.53 0.59 4.62
C LEU A 415 22.34 1.43 5.88
N SER A 416 22.36 0.78 7.05
CA SER A 416 22.26 1.48 8.33
C SER A 416 23.48 2.36 8.60
N GLY A 417 24.70 1.91 8.23
CA GLY A 417 25.91 2.72 8.28
C GLY A 417 25.80 3.98 7.41
N TRP A 418 25.32 3.87 6.17
CA TRP A 418 25.04 5.02 5.30
C TRP A 418 24.06 6.01 5.95
N PHE A 419 22.94 5.50 6.48
CA PHE A 419 21.90 6.30 7.13
C PHE A 419 22.45 7.08 8.34
N ASN A 420 23.21 6.41 9.22
CA ASN A 420 23.77 7.00 10.44
C ASN A 420 24.94 7.95 10.14
N LYS A 421 25.91 7.51 9.33
CA LYS A 421 27.11 8.28 8.96
C LYS A 421 26.73 9.61 8.32
N HIS A 422 25.80 9.57 7.38
CA HIS A 422 25.36 10.77 6.67
C HIS A 422 24.20 11.47 7.35
N ARG A 423 23.69 10.98 8.49
CA ARG A 423 22.56 11.55 9.22
C ARG A 423 21.35 11.87 8.32
N VAL A 424 20.89 10.86 7.58
CA VAL A 424 19.81 11.01 6.58
C VAL A 424 18.44 10.96 7.27
N PHE A 425 18.02 12.06 7.87
CA PHE A 425 16.76 12.14 8.60
C PHE A 425 16.01 13.44 8.28
N SER A 426 14.68 13.36 8.23
CA SER A 426 13.75 14.48 8.18
C SER A 426 12.42 14.07 8.82
N PRO A 427 11.71 14.96 9.53
CA PRO A 427 10.36 14.69 10.03
C PRO A 427 9.35 14.32 8.92
N GLN A 428 9.57 14.82 7.70
CA GLN A 428 8.71 14.61 6.54
C GLN A 428 8.91 13.24 5.86
N LEU A 429 9.97 12.51 6.21
CA LEU A 429 10.32 11.22 5.62
C LEU A 429 10.13 10.08 6.60
N LYS A 430 9.46 9.01 6.14
CA LYS A 430 9.53 7.67 6.76
C LYS A 430 10.14 6.70 5.76
N TRP A 431 10.69 5.58 6.23
CA TRP A 431 11.40 4.65 5.35
C TRP A 431 10.66 3.32 5.20
N MET A 432 10.61 2.83 3.97
CA MET A 432 10.14 1.49 3.65
C MET A 432 11.30 0.66 3.10
N ILE A 433 11.30 -0.64 3.37
CA ILE A 433 12.31 -1.56 2.85
C ILE A 433 11.70 -2.36 1.71
N GLN A 434 12.23 -2.20 0.50
CA GLN A 434 11.78 -2.96 -0.65
C GLN A 434 12.71 -4.15 -0.92
N VAL A 435 12.10 -5.31 -1.16
CA VAL A 435 12.78 -6.56 -1.48
C VAL A 435 12.43 -6.96 -2.92
N PRO A 436 13.39 -6.82 -3.87
CA PRO A 436 13.17 -7.25 -5.25
C PRO A 436 13.09 -8.77 -5.39
N ARG A 437 12.12 -9.28 -6.14
CA ARG A 437 11.88 -10.71 -6.41
C ARG A 437 12.83 -11.28 -7.47
N ILE A 438 14.14 -11.13 -7.26
CA ILE A 438 15.20 -11.44 -8.24
C ILE A 438 16.11 -12.60 -7.82
N TYR A 439 15.56 -13.56 -7.06
CA TYR A 439 16.30 -14.75 -6.63
C TYR A 439 16.94 -15.49 -7.80
N ASP A 440 16.26 -15.58 -8.94
CA ASP A 440 16.76 -16.22 -10.15
C ASP A 440 18.10 -15.65 -10.64
N ILE A 441 18.27 -14.33 -10.58
CA ILE A 441 19.51 -13.64 -10.92
C ILE A 441 20.63 -14.03 -9.94
N PHE A 442 20.34 -14.03 -8.64
CA PHE A 442 21.33 -14.36 -7.61
C PHE A 442 21.70 -15.83 -7.61
N ARG A 443 20.72 -16.70 -7.85
CA ARG A 443 20.95 -18.13 -7.96
C ARG A 443 21.73 -18.47 -9.22
N GLY A 444 21.37 -17.89 -10.36
CA GLY A 444 22.08 -18.07 -11.63
C GLY A 444 23.54 -17.61 -11.58
N ARG A 445 23.87 -16.65 -10.71
CA ARG A 445 25.25 -16.19 -10.45
C ARG A 445 25.92 -16.84 -9.24
N ASN A 446 25.27 -17.82 -8.60
CA ASN A 446 25.75 -18.51 -7.39
C ASN A 446 26.05 -17.58 -6.20
N PHE A 447 25.38 -16.44 -6.08
CA PHE A 447 25.48 -15.57 -4.90
C PHE A 447 24.77 -16.16 -3.69
N VAL A 448 23.69 -16.93 -3.91
CA VAL A 448 22.97 -17.66 -2.87
C VAL A 448 22.75 -19.13 -3.26
N PRO A 449 22.82 -20.07 -2.31
CA PRO A 449 22.67 -21.50 -2.58
C PRO A 449 21.21 -21.95 -2.80
N HIS A 450 20.26 -21.29 -2.14
CA HIS A 450 18.83 -21.61 -2.19
C HIS A 450 18.02 -20.40 -1.67
N PHE A 451 16.70 -20.42 -1.87
CA PHE A 451 15.83 -19.29 -1.50
C PHE A 451 15.84 -18.99 0.00
N GLY A 452 15.90 -20.01 0.86
CA GLY A 452 15.98 -19.85 2.31
C GLY A 452 17.16 -18.98 2.75
N LYS A 453 18.31 -19.06 2.07
CA LYS A 453 19.46 -18.21 2.40
C LYS A 453 19.22 -16.74 2.04
N MET A 454 18.48 -16.47 0.96
CA MET A 454 18.07 -15.11 0.62
C MET A 454 17.14 -14.54 1.70
N LEU A 455 16.13 -15.30 2.13
CA LEU A 455 15.25 -14.90 3.24
C LEU A 455 16.03 -14.68 4.54
N GLU A 456 16.98 -15.56 4.85
CA GLU A 456 17.83 -15.43 6.04
C GLU A 456 18.63 -14.13 6.00
N ASN A 457 19.25 -13.79 4.88
CA ASN A 457 19.99 -12.54 4.71
C ASN A 457 19.11 -11.29 4.85
N ILE A 458 17.82 -11.39 4.50
CA ILE A 458 16.85 -10.29 4.63
C ILE A 458 16.40 -10.14 6.09
N PHE A 459 15.96 -11.21 6.74
CA PHE A 459 15.25 -11.11 8.01
C PHE A 459 16.16 -11.32 9.24
N LEU A 460 17.16 -12.20 9.19
CA LEU A 460 17.96 -12.55 10.37
C LEU A 460 18.67 -11.33 11.00
N PRO A 461 19.28 -10.41 10.23
CA PRO A 461 19.89 -9.21 10.81
C PRO A 461 18.89 -8.32 11.55
N VAL A 462 17.65 -8.25 11.09
CA VAL A 462 16.56 -7.49 11.74
C VAL A 462 16.18 -8.12 13.07
N PHE A 463 16.09 -9.46 13.13
CA PHE A 463 15.89 -10.17 14.39
C PHE A 463 17.05 -9.96 15.35
N GLN A 464 18.30 -10.08 14.88
CA GLN A 464 19.49 -9.89 15.70
C GLN A 464 19.56 -8.47 16.29
N ALA A 465 19.30 -7.43 15.50
CA ALA A 465 19.21 -6.04 16.00
C ALA A 465 18.01 -5.78 16.92
N THR A 466 16.98 -6.64 16.84
CA THR A 466 15.83 -6.65 17.74
C THR A 466 16.05 -7.57 18.95
N ILE A 467 17.14 -8.31 19.05
CA ILE A 467 17.48 -9.12 20.23
C ILE A 467 18.58 -8.40 20.99
N GLU A 468 19.65 -8.03 20.29
CA GLU A 468 20.86 -7.36 20.80
C GLU A 468 21.04 -5.97 20.14
N PRO A 469 20.21 -4.96 20.47
CA PRO A 469 20.30 -3.64 19.83
C PRO A 469 21.60 -2.91 20.13
N HIS A 470 22.23 -3.10 21.31
CA HIS A 470 23.52 -2.48 21.61
C HIS A 470 24.69 -3.12 20.85
N ALA A 471 24.53 -4.37 20.38
CA ALA A 471 25.49 -5.00 19.48
C ALA A 471 25.30 -4.55 18.02
N ASN A 472 24.14 -3.98 17.69
CA ASN A 472 23.77 -3.53 16.34
C ASN A 472 23.23 -2.08 16.35
N PRO A 473 23.94 -1.11 16.95
CA PRO A 473 23.36 0.19 17.30
C PRO A 473 22.87 0.99 16.09
N GLU A 474 23.64 1.02 15.01
CA GLU A 474 23.29 1.74 13.78
C GLU A 474 22.02 1.16 13.12
N LEU A 475 21.95 -0.18 13.03
CA LEU A 475 20.79 -0.88 12.49
C LEU A 475 19.56 -0.68 13.38
N SER A 476 19.71 -0.77 14.70
CA SER A 476 18.60 -0.54 15.63
C SER A 476 18.08 0.90 15.57
N ILE A 477 18.95 1.90 15.36
CA ILE A 477 18.52 3.28 15.10
C ILE A 477 17.76 3.35 13.79
N PHE A 478 18.30 2.82 12.70
CA PHE A 478 17.66 2.87 11.39
C PHE A 478 16.27 2.22 11.41
N LEU A 479 16.13 1.04 12.04
CA LEU A 479 14.86 0.32 12.15
C LEU A 479 13.78 1.06 12.96
N LYS A 480 14.14 2.05 13.80
CA LYS A 480 13.14 2.94 14.44
C LYS A 480 12.43 3.84 13.44
N HIS A 481 13.08 4.14 12.31
CA HIS A 481 12.57 5.01 11.24
C HIS A 481 11.98 4.23 10.06
N VAL A 482 12.09 2.90 10.07
CA VAL A 482 11.48 2.01 9.09
C VAL A 482 10.05 1.67 9.53
N THR A 483 9.08 1.86 8.63
CA THR A 483 7.66 1.64 8.88
C THR A 483 7.14 0.33 8.29
N GLY A 484 7.84 -0.28 7.34
CA GLY A 484 7.38 -1.51 6.72
C GLY A 484 8.28 -2.10 5.63
N PHE A 485 7.80 -3.20 5.08
CA PHE A 485 8.41 -3.95 3.99
C PHE A 485 7.51 -3.97 2.75
N ASP A 486 8.15 -4.00 1.60
CA ASP A 486 7.55 -4.06 0.27
C ASP A 486 8.23 -5.17 -0.56
N SER A 487 7.50 -5.79 -1.48
CA SER A 487 8.01 -6.74 -2.45
C SER A 487 7.87 -6.16 -3.86
N VAL A 488 8.96 -6.10 -4.62
CA VAL A 488 9.04 -5.42 -5.93
C VAL A 488 9.63 -6.32 -7.02
N ASP A 489 9.73 -5.81 -8.25
CA ASP A 489 10.13 -6.42 -9.54
C ASP A 489 8.94 -6.57 -10.51
N ASP A 490 9.25 -6.75 -11.79
CA ASP A 490 8.31 -6.92 -12.90
C ASP A 490 7.28 -8.03 -12.63
N GLU A 491 6.06 -7.61 -12.32
CA GLU A 491 4.94 -8.48 -11.98
C GLU A 491 4.39 -9.25 -13.19
N SER A 492 4.73 -8.83 -14.42
CA SER A 492 4.28 -9.52 -15.65
C SER A 492 4.98 -10.86 -15.89
N LYS A 493 6.14 -11.09 -15.25
CA LYS A 493 6.89 -12.34 -15.38
C LYS A 493 6.12 -13.51 -14.77
N HIS A 494 5.77 -14.48 -15.61
CA HIS A 494 5.06 -15.67 -15.16
C HIS A 494 6.00 -16.66 -14.45
N SER A 495 5.64 -17.04 -13.22
CA SER A 495 6.41 -18.03 -12.44
C SER A 495 6.09 -19.47 -12.84
N GLY A 496 4.97 -19.76 -13.50
CA GLY A 496 4.65 -21.08 -14.08
C GLY A 496 4.53 -22.23 -13.09
N HIS A 497 4.31 -21.95 -11.79
CA HIS A 497 3.98 -22.94 -10.77
C HIS A 497 3.12 -22.29 -9.68
N MET A 498 2.13 -23.03 -9.19
CA MET A 498 1.28 -22.59 -8.08
C MET A 498 1.97 -22.84 -6.75
N PHE A 499 1.81 -21.93 -5.80
CA PHE A 499 2.17 -22.23 -4.42
C PHE A 499 1.12 -23.18 -3.83
N CYS A 500 1.57 -24.31 -3.29
CA CYS A 500 0.70 -25.36 -2.73
C CYS A 500 1.48 -26.17 -1.69
N THR A 501 0.82 -27.09 -0.99
CA THR A 501 1.44 -27.93 0.06
C THR A 501 2.59 -28.81 -0.42
N LYS A 502 2.69 -29.07 -1.73
CA LYS A 502 3.79 -29.82 -2.38
C LYS A 502 4.97 -28.93 -2.80
N SER A 503 4.86 -27.62 -2.63
CA SER A 503 5.95 -26.70 -2.95
C SER A 503 7.15 -26.99 -2.03
N PRO A 504 8.39 -27.03 -2.57
CA PRO A 504 9.57 -27.31 -1.76
C PRO A 504 9.76 -26.22 -0.71
N LYS A 505 10.37 -26.58 0.42
CA LYS A 505 10.73 -25.61 1.46
C LYS A 505 11.79 -24.63 0.94
N PRO A 506 11.92 -23.43 1.53
CA PRO A 506 12.86 -22.43 1.03
C PRO A 506 14.32 -22.93 0.95
N GLU A 507 14.74 -23.78 1.86
CA GLU A 507 16.04 -24.43 1.89
C GLU A 507 16.23 -25.46 0.76
N GLU A 508 15.12 -26.04 0.30
CA GLU A 508 15.07 -27.02 -0.79
C GLU A 508 14.87 -26.36 -2.16
N TRP A 509 14.41 -25.11 -2.21
CA TRP A 509 14.29 -24.33 -3.44
C TRP A 509 15.68 -23.89 -3.93
N ASN A 510 16.38 -24.83 -4.58
CA ASN A 510 17.76 -24.68 -5.06
C ASN A 510 17.86 -24.58 -6.59
N ILE A 511 16.73 -24.56 -7.30
CA ILE A 511 16.66 -24.34 -8.75
C ILE A 511 16.85 -22.86 -9.08
N VAL A 512 17.30 -22.55 -10.31
CA VAL A 512 17.52 -21.16 -10.76
C VAL A 512 16.21 -20.39 -10.96
N LYS A 513 15.10 -21.09 -11.22
CA LYS A 513 13.81 -20.43 -11.44
C LYS A 513 13.35 -19.68 -10.19
N ASN A 514 12.83 -18.47 -10.38
CA ASN A 514 12.20 -17.70 -9.32
C ASN A 514 11.01 -18.46 -8.70
N PRO A 515 10.85 -18.45 -7.37
CA PRO A 515 9.58 -18.81 -6.72
C PRO A 515 8.43 -17.92 -7.21
N SER A 516 7.19 -18.40 -7.06
CA SER A 516 6.00 -17.64 -7.42
C SER A 516 5.79 -16.43 -6.51
N TYR A 517 5.03 -15.44 -6.99
CA TYR A 517 4.69 -14.24 -6.22
C TYR A 517 4.11 -14.62 -4.84
N THR A 518 3.10 -15.48 -4.81
CA THR A 518 2.46 -15.95 -3.57
C THR A 518 3.46 -16.62 -2.62
N TYR A 519 4.45 -17.36 -3.15
CA TYR A 519 5.50 -17.96 -2.33
C TYR A 519 6.33 -16.89 -1.62
N TYR A 520 6.78 -15.85 -2.34
CA TYR A 520 7.47 -14.70 -1.74
C TYR A 520 6.60 -14.02 -0.68
N ILE A 521 5.35 -13.70 -1.02
CA ILE A 521 4.42 -13.00 -0.14
C ILE A 521 4.20 -13.77 1.16
N TYR A 522 4.00 -15.09 1.11
CA TYR A 522 3.82 -15.91 2.31
C TYR A 522 5.04 -15.85 3.24
N TYR A 523 6.24 -16.15 2.73
CA TYR A 523 7.43 -16.20 3.59
C TYR A 523 7.86 -14.81 4.08
N MET A 524 7.64 -13.76 3.29
CA MET A 524 7.83 -12.38 3.77
C MET A 524 6.83 -12.05 4.88
N TYR A 525 5.54 -12.29 4.67
CA TYR A 525 4.50 -12.09 5.68
C TYR A 525 4.79 -12.87 6.97
N ALA A 526 5.21 -14.13 6.87
CA ALA A 526 5.50 -14.96 8.03
C ALA A 526 6.67 -14.43 8.86
N ASN A 527 7.75 -14.01 8.21
CA ASN A 527 8.88 -13.42 8.93
C ASN A 527 8.54 -12.04 9.51
N ILE A 528 7.77 -11.22 8.80
CA ILE A 528 7.27 -9.91 9.28
C ILE A 528 6.38 -10.09 10.52
N THR A 529 5.49 -11.09 10.50
CA THR A 529 4.65 -11.46 11.63
C THR A 529 5.50 -11.81 12.85
N MET A 530 6.47 -12.72 12.67
CA MET A 530 7.33 -13.19 13.76
C MET A 530 8.16 -12.06 14.36
N ILE A 531 8.74 -11.17 13.54
CA ILE A 531 9.51 -10.03 14.03
C ILE A 531 8.60 -9.00 14.73
N ASN A 532 7.38 -8.78 14.24
CA ASN A 532 6.45 -7.85 14.87
C ASN A 532 6.03 -8.31 16.27
N HIS A 533 5.83 -9.62 16.47
CA HIS A 533 5.60 -10.18 17.81
C HIS A 533 6.77 -9.91 18.75
N LEU A 534 8.01 -10.14 18.30
CA LEU A 534 9.18 -9.84 19.12
C LEU A 534 9.31 -8.34 19.42
N ARG A 535 9.18 -7.49 18.40
CA ARG A 535 9.31 -6.03 18.54
C ARG A 535 8.25 -5.46 19.48
N LYS A 536 6.99 -5.87 19.32
CA LYS A 536 5.90 -5.44 20.19
C LYS A 536 6.10 -5.89 21.63
N ALA A 537 6.54 -7.14 21.86
CA ALA A 537 6.87 -7.63 23.20
C ALA A 537 8.01 -6.84 23.87
N ARG A 538 8.90 -6.23 23.08
CA ARG A 538 9.99 -5.36 23.54
C ARG A 538 9.64 -3.86 23.54
N GLY A 539 8.40 -3.47 23.27
CA GLY A 539 7.99 -2.07 23.20
C GLY A 539 8.62 -1.28 22.04
N MET A 540 9.05 -1.97 20.97
CA MET A 540 9.59 -1.36 19.75
C MET A 540 8.50 -1.19 18.69
N ASN A 541 8.74 -0.35 17.68
CA ASN A 541 7.86 -0.22 16.52
C ASN A 541 7.72 -1.55 15.75
N THR A 542 6.60 -1.76 15.10
CA THR A 542 6.34 -2.90 14.20
C THR A 542 6.46 -2.48 12.74
N PHE A 543 6.49 -3.44 11.84
CA PHE A 543 6.60 -3.23 10.39
C PHE A 543 5.31 -3.65 9.68
N GLN A 544 4.79 -2.79 8.82
CA GLN A 544 3.69 -3.16 7.92
C GLN A 544 4.20 -3.95 6.72
N PHE A 545 3.36 -4.80 6.14
CA PHE A 545 3.61 -5.39 4.83
C PHE A 545 2.77 -4.72 3.75
N ARG A 546 3.44 -4.09 2.77
CA ARG A 546 2.85 -3.22 1.75
C ARG A 546 3.46 -3.50 0.37
N PRO A 547 3.12 -4.64 -0.26
CA PRO A 547 3.75 -5.08 -1.50
C PRO A 547 3.26 -4.29 -2.73
N HIS A 548 4.10 -4.19 -3.76
CA HIS A 548 3.63 -3.94 -5.13
C HIS A 548 2.78 -5.12 -5.58
N CYS A 549 1.55 -4.83 -5.99
CA CYS A 549 0.58 -5.86 -6.26
C CYS A 549 -0.50 -5.42 -7.26
N GLY A 550 -0.71 -6.25 -8.27
CA GLY A 550 -1.73 -6.06 -9.28
C GLY A 550 -1.47 -4.85 -10.18
N GLU A 551 -0.23 -4.40 -10.35
CA GLU A 551 0.14 -3.51 -11.43
C GLU A 551 0.06 -4.25 -12.77
N ALA A 552 0.66 -5.45 -12.79
CA ALA A 552 0.63 -6.41 -13.88
C ALA A 552 0.45 -7.84 -13.31
N GLY A 553 0.72 -8.87 -14.11
CA GLY A 553 0.69 -10.26 -13.64
C GLY A 553 -0.71 -10.83 -13.38
N ALA A 554 -0.74 -11.91 -12.59
CA ALA A 554 -1.94 -12.72 -12.36
C ALA A 554 -2.82 -12.16 -11.25
N VAL A 555 -4.14 -12.38 -11.35
CA VAL A 555 -5.13 -11.96 -10.33
C VAL A 555 -4.85 -12.61 -8.97
N THR A 556 -4.21 -13.79 -8.94
CA THR A 556 -3.82 -14.49 -7.72
C THR A 556 -2.82 -13.72 -6.86
N HIS A 557 -2.09 -12.75 -7.41
CA HIS A 557 -1.23 -11.85 -6.64
C HIS A 557 -2.06 -10.99 -5.66
N LEU A 558 -3.15 -10.40 -6.17
CA LEU A 558 -4.09 -9.58 -5.39
C LEU A 558 -4.78 -10.38 -4.29
N LEU A 559 -4.99 -11.68 -4.52
CA LEU A 559 -5.54 -12.61 -3.53
C LEU A 559 -4.53 -12.88 -2.40
N ALA A 560 -3.26 -13.14 -2.73
CA ALA A 560 -2.22 -13.33 -1.72
C ALA A 560 -2.06 -12.07 -0.84
N SER A 561 -2.07 -10.89 -1.46
CA SER A 561 -2.01 -9.60 -0.76
C SER A 561 -3.31 -9.28 -0.01
N PHE A 562 -4.48 -9.70 -0.51
CA PHE A 562 -5.73 -9.59 0.25
C PHE A 562 -5.65 -10.35 1.58
N MET A 563 -4.99 -11.50 1.63
CA MET A 563 -4.79 -12.22 2.88
C MET A 563 -3.75 -11.54 3.78
N THR A 564 -2.63 -11.09 3.22
CA THR A 564 -1.41 -10.83 4.00
C THR A 564 -1.00 -9.37 4.12
N ALA A 565 -1.41 -8.50 3.19
CA ALA A 565 -0.97 -7.11 3.13
C ALA A 565 -1.90 -6.17 3.90
N ASP A 566 -1.29 -5.18 4.56
CA ASP A 566 -2.01 -4.09 5.21
C ASP A 566 -2.62 -3.16 4.13
N ASN A 567 -1.84 -2.85 3.10
CA ASN A 567 -2.24 -2.11 1.90
C ASN A 567 -1.35 -2.53 0.70
N ILE A 568 -1.69 -2.09 -0.51
CA ILE A 568 -0.93 -2.41 -1.73
C ILE A 568 -0.52 -1.16 -2.52
N SER A 569 0.54 -1.29 -3.32
CA SER A 569 0.85 -0.35 -4.40
C SER A 569 0.29 -0.85 -5.74
N HIS A 570 -0.26 0.07 -6.54
CA HIS A 570 -0.91 -0.06 -7.85
C HIS A 570 -2.35 -0.58 -7.87
N GLY A 571 -2.57 -1.90 -7.73
CA GLY A 571 -3.91 -2.49 -7.72
C GLY A 571 -4.71 -2.41 -9.04
N LEU A 572 -4.09 -2.08 -10.17
CA LEU A 572 -4.75 -1.93 -11.49
C LEU A 572 -5.59 -3.15 -11.90
N ASN A 573 -5.08 -4.35 -11.64
CA ASN A 573 -5.71 -5.62 -11.99
C ASN A 573 -6.95 -5.94 -11.14
N LEU A 574 -7.28 -5.16 -10.09
CA LEU A 574 -8.55 -5.32 -9.37
C LEU A 574 -9.76 -5.16 -10.30
N LYS A 575 -9.64 -4.35 -11.37
CA LYS A 575 -10.69 -4.21 -12.39
C LYS A 575 -11.04 -5.53 -13.11
N LYS A 576 -10.14 -6.52 -13.08
CA LYS A 576 -10.33 -7.84 -13.71
C LYS A 576 -11.06 -8.83 -12.78
N SER A 577 -11.23 -8.52 -11.51
CA SER A 577 -11.88 -9.40 -10.53
C SER A 577 -12.91 -8.64 -9.70
N PRO A 578 -14.21 -8.67 -10.06
CA PRO A 578 -15.24 -8.00 -9.28
C PRO A 578 -15.32 -8.55 -7.85
N VAL A 579 -15.04 -9.84 -7.66
CA VAL A 579 -15.00 -10.47 -6.33
C VAL A 579 -13.93 -9.83 -5.45
N LEU A 580 -12.68 -9.74 -5.94
CA LEU A 580 -11.61 -9.10 -5.16
C LEU A 580 -11.85 -7.61 -4.98
N GLN A 581 -12.29 -6.89 -6.02
CA GLN A 581 -12.58 -5.45 -5.91
C GLN A 581 -13.65 -5.18 -4.83
N TYR A 582 -14.70 -6.00 -4.77
CA TYR A 582 -15.72 -5.89 -3.74
C TYR A 582 -15.20 -6.26 -2.34
N LEU A 583 -14.35 -7.28 -2.24
CA LEU A 583 -13.68 -7.60 -0.97
C LEU A 583 -12.73 -6.49 -0.49
N TYR A 584 -12.01 -5.82 -1.39
CA TYR A 584 -11.18 -4.66 -1.06
C TYR A 584 -12.02 -3.48 -0.58
N PHE A 585 -13.22 -3.28 -1.15
CA PHE A 585 -14.21 -2.34 -0.63
C PHE A 585 -14.69 -2.75 0.77
N LEU A 586 -15.20 -3.97 0.97
CA LEU A 586 -15.73 -4.40 2.28
C LEU A 586 -14.68 -4.42 3.40
N ALA A 587 -13.43 -4.71 3.06
CA ALA A 587 -12.30 -4.69 4.00
C ALA A 587 -11.55 -3.35 4.02
N GLN A 588 -12.03 -2.33 3.30
CA GLN A 588 -11.47 -0.97 3.22
C GLN A 588 -9.95 -0.95 3.07
N ILE A 589 -9.42 -1.78 2.15
CA ILE A 589 -7.97 -1.96 1.96
C ILE A 589 -7.41 -0.74 1.21
N PRO A 590 -6.39 -0.04 1.75
CA PRO A 590 -5.78 1.08 1.05
C PRO A 590 -5.00 0.65 -0.20
N ILE A 591 -5.04 1.49 -1.23
CA ILE A 591 -4.39 1.29 -2.53
C ILE A 591 -3.63 2.57 -2.89
N ALA A 592 -2.29 2.53 -2.88
CA ALA A 592 -1.47 3.61 -3.41
C ALA A 592 -1.40 3.49 -4.94
N MET A 593 -1.88 4.49 -5.66
CA MET A 593 -1.94 4.48 -7.12
C MET A 593 -1.06 5.58 -7.69
N SER A 594 -0.29 5.24 -8.74
CA SER A 594 0.62 6.17 -9.43
C SER A 594 0.22 6.33 -10.90
N PRO A 595 -0.86 7.09 -11.20
CA PRO A 595 -1.39 7.22 -12.56
C PRO A 595 -0.39 7.65 -13.63
N LEU A 596 0.57 8.56 -13.35
CA LEU A 596 1.55 8.97 -14.36
C LEU A 596 2.56 7.86 -14.67
N SER A 597 3.02 7.14 -13.66
CA SER A 597 3.86 5.94 -13.85
C SER A 597 3.12 4.90 -14.69
N ASN A 598 1.90 4.56 -14.28
CA ASN A 598 1.07 3.58 -14.98
C ASN A 598 0.72 4.02 -16.40
N ASN A 599 0.59 5.32 -16.65
CA ASN A 599 0.40 5.88 -17.98
C ASN A 599 1.59 5.60 -18.93
N SER A 600 2.81 5.68 -18.39
CA SER A 600 4.03 5.48 -19.16
C SER A 600 4.40 4.01 -19.36
N LEU A 601 3.83 3.10 -18.58
CA LEU A 601 4.21 1.70 -18.55
C LEU A 601 3.11 0.71 -18.98
N PHE A 602 1.84 0.89 -18.62
CA PHE A 602 0.82 -0.18 -18.76
C PHE A 602 -0.46 0.21 -19.48
N LEU A 603 -0.95 1.43 -19.30
CA LEU A 603 -2.22 1.86 -19.86
C LEU A 603 -2.20 3.35 -20.18
N GLU A 604 -3.21 3.86 -20.87
CA GLU A 604 -3.38 5.32 -21.01
C GLU A 604 -3.90 5.92 -19.70
N TYR A 605 -3.52 7.17 -19.40
CA TYR A 605 -3.93 7.87 -18.19
C TYR A 605 -5.45 7.90 -17.99
N ALA A 606 -6.21 8.17 -19.06
CA ALA A 606 -7.67 8.22 -19.01
C ALA A 606 -8.33 6.86 -18.69
N LYS A 607 -7.59 5.75 -18.90
CA LYS A 607 -8.03 4.39 -18.57
C LYS A 607 -7.64 3.98 -17.14
N SER A 608 -7.01 4.88 -16.38
CA SER A 608 -6.68 4.63 -14.96
C SER A 608 -7.95 4.38 -14.16
N PRO A 609 -7.99 3.31 -13.35
CA PRO A 609 -9.17 3.00 -12.55
C PRO A 609 -9.29 3.87 -11.30
N LEU A 610 -8.42 4.87 -11.10
CA LEU A 610 -8.43 5.74 -9.92
C LEU A 610 -9.82 6.35 -9.64
N LEU A 611 -10.43 7.00 -10.65
CA LEU A 611 -11.74 7.62 -10.49
C LEU A 611 -12.81 6.56 -10.22
N GLU A 612 -12.78 5.44 -10.95
CA GLU A 612 -13.74 4.35 -10.76
C GLU A 612 -13.67 3.79 -9.33
N PHE A 613 -12.46 3.56 -8.82
CA PHE A 613 -12.22 3.03 -7.49
C PHE A 613 -12.67 4.03 -6.41
N LEU A 614 -12.37 5.32 -6.58
CA LEU A 614 -12.85 6.38 -5.70
C LEU A 614 -14.39 6.42 -5.66
N LYS A 615 -15.05 6.39 -6.82
CA LYS A 615 -16.53 6.41 -6.89
C LYS A 615 -17.16 5.20 -6.20
N LYS A 616 -16.55 4.02 -6.37
CA LYS A 616 -16.96 2.78 -5.67
C LYS A 616 -16.70 2.80 -4.16
N GLY A 617 -15.93 3.76 -3.64
CA GLY A 617 -15.59 3.86 -2.23
C GLY A 617 -14.43 2.96 -1.80
N LEU A 618 -13.58 2.53 -2.74
CA LEU A 618 -12.28 1.96 -2.37
C LEU A 618 -11.38 3.05 -1.79
N ILE A 619 -10.52 2.68 -0.85
CA ILE A 619 -9.60 3.59 -0.19
C ILE A 619 -8.37 3.80 -1.09
N VAL A 620 -8.42 4.79 -1.97
CA VAL A 620 -7.32 5.13 -2.87
C VAL A 620 -6.53 6.33 -2.35
N SER A 621 -5.21 6.32 -2.58
CA SER A 621 -4.32 7.48 -2.45
C SER A 621 -3.52 7.67 -3.74
N LEU A 622 -3.08 8.90 -4.01
CA LEU A 622 -2.12 9.19 -5.07
C LEU A 622 -0.68 9.08 -4.58
N SER A 623 0.19 8.57 -5.44
CA SER A 623 1.62 8.39 -5.21
C SER A 623 2.42 8.63 -6.49
N THR A 624 3.74 8.82 -6.37
CA THR A 624 4.57 9.28 -7.50
C THR A 624 5.43 8.21 -8.16
N ASP A 625 5.65 7.08 -7.48
CA ASP A 625 6.50 5.97 -7.90
C ASP A 625 7.97 6.38 -8.10
N ASP A 626 8.31 6.87 -9.30
CA ASP A 626 9.63 7.38 -9.68
C ASP A 626 9.53 8.82 -10.22
N PRO A 627 9.51 9.86 -9.35
CA PRO A 627 9.54 11.26 -9.75
C PRO A 627 10.55 11.60 -10.85
N MET A 628 11.76 11.03 -10.77
CA MET A 628 12.82 11.23 -11.78
C MET A 628 12.36 10.88 -13.19
N GLN A 629 11.57 9.81 -13.31
CA GLN A 629 11.21 9.21 -14.57
C GLN A 629 9.89 9.73 -15.12
N PHE A 630 8.95 10.15 -14.27
CA PHE A 630 7.58 10.44 -14.68
C PHE A 630 7.14 11.89 -14.50
N HIS A 631 7.88 12.70 -13.74
CA HIS A 631 7.43 14.03 -13.33
C HIS A 631 8.33 15.15 -13.86
N TYR A 632 7.72 16.31 -14.11
CA TYR A 632 8.43 17.49 -14.64
C TYR A 632 8.56 18.61 -13.61
N THR A 633 7.69 18.65 -12.60
CA THR A 633 7.61 19.75 -11.64
C THR A 633 8.53 19.54 -10.43
N ARG A 634 8.72 20.61 -9.64
CA ARG A 634 9.47 20.53 -8.37
C ARG A 634 8.70 19.82 -7.26
N GLU A 635 7.38 19.69 -7.39
CA GLU A 635 6.50 19.06 -6.40
C GLU A 635 5.77 17.88 -7.07
N PRO A 636 6.44 16.72 -7.24
CA PRO A 636 5.92 15.58 -8.01
C PRO A 636 4.53 15.11 -7.54
N LEU A 637 4.34 15.00 -6.22
CA LEU A 637 3.05 14.60 -5.67
C LEU A 637 1.94 15.61 -6.02
N MET A 638 2.22 16.90 -5.98
CA MET A 638 1.24 17.92 -6.36
C MET A 638 0.92 17.89 -7.86
N GLU A 639 1.87 17.49 -8.71
CA GLU A 639 1.64 17.24 -10.13
C GLU A 639 0.68 16.06 -10.36
N GLU A 640 0.82 14.94 -9.62
CA GLU A 640 -0.16 13.84 -9.64
C GLU A 640 -1.57 14.33 -9.27
N TYR A 641 -1.72 15.07 -8.16
CA TYR A 641 -3.01 15.62 -7.77
C TYR A 641 -3.58 16.60 -8.80
N ALA A 642 -2.74 17.50 -9.34
CA ALA A 642 -3.18 18.49 -10.31
C ALA A 642 -3.66 17.84 -11.61
N ILE A 643 -2.91 16.86 -12.14
CA ILE A 643 -3.30 16.16 -13.38
C ILE A 643 -4.52 15.29 -13.15
N ALA A 644 -4.58 14.53 -12.05
CA ALA A 644 -5.75 13.73 -11.69
C ALA A 644 -7.01 14.60 -11.56
N ALA A 645 -6.92 15.74 -10.89
CA ALA A 645 -8.04 16.67 -10.76
C ALA A 645 -8.53 17.20 -12.11
N GLN A 646 -7.62 17.56 -13.01
CA GLN A 646 -8.00 18.11 -14.32
C GLN A 646 -8.55 17.06 -15.28
N VAL A 647 -8.00 15.84 -15.28
CA VAL A 647 -8.44 14.76 -16.18
C VAL A 647 -9.72 14.11 -15.66
N PHE A 648 -9.79 13.78 -14.38
CA PHE A 648 -10.93 13.08 -13.78
C PHE A 648 -12.00 14.02 -13.22
N LYS A 649 -11.80 15.34 -13.31
CA LYS A 649 -12.72 16.37 -12.81
C LYS A 649 -13.00 16.22 -11.31
N LEU A 650 -11.96 15.93 -10.53
CA LEU A 650 -12.09 15.77 -9.08
C LEU A 650 -12.42 17.11 -8.42
N SER A 651 -13.42 17.08 -7.54
CA SER A 651 -13.77 18.21 -6.67
C SER A 651 -12.69 18.45 -5.59
N THR A 652 -12.80 19.57 -4.89
CA THR A 652 -11.92 19.82 -3.72
C THR A 652 -12.14 18.79 -2.63
N CYS A 653 -13.38 18.32 -2.42
CA CYS A 653 -13.69 17.30 -1.43
C CYS A 653 -13.04 15.96 -1.82
N ASP A 654 -13.07 15.58 -3.10
CA ASP A 654 -12.40 14.36 -3.60
C ASP A 654 -10.89 14.41 -3.37
N MET A 655 -10.26 15.54 -3.73
CA MET A 655 -8.82 15.71 -3.51
C MET A 655 -8.45 15.64 -2.03
N CYS A 656 -9.28 16.20 -1.14
CA CYS A 656 -9.08 16.13 0.31
C CYS A 656 -9.34 14.71 0.85
N GLU A 657 -10.30 13.97 0.31
CA GLU A 657 -10.57 12.56 0.64
C GLU A 657 -9.36 11.68 0.31
N ILE A 658 -8.81 11.81 -0.91
CA ILE A 658 -7.59 11.11 -1.34
C ILE A 658 -6.40 11.51 -0.44
N SER A 659 -6.26 12.80 -0.11
CA SER A 659 -5.22 13.31 0.81
C SER A 659 -5.36 12.69 2.20
N ARG A 660 -6.56 12.65 2.77
CA ARG A 660 -6.85 12.00 4.06
C ARG A 660 -6.51 10.52 4.04
N ASN A 661 -6.89 9.82 2.97
CA ASN A 661 -6.60 8.40 2.78
C ASN A 661 -5.09 8.13 2.75
N SER A 662 -4.29 9.01 2.12
CA SER A 662 -2.83 8.88 2.12
C SER A 662 -2.22 8.95 3.53
N VAL A 663 -2.71 9.86 4.38
CA VAL A 663 -2.26 9.99 5.78
C VAL A 663 -2.69 8.75 6.58
N LEU A 664 -3.93 8.29 6.41
CA LEU A 664 -4.38 7.06 7.04
C LEU A 664 -3.49 5.88 6.63
N GLN A 665 -3.26 5.67 5.34
CA GLN A 665 -2.47 4.58 4.79
C GLN A 665 -1.01 4.60 5.26
N SER A 666 -0.40 5.77 5.44
CA SER A 666 1.02 5.91 5.79
C SER A 666 1.43 5.26 7.13
N GLY A 667 2.74 5.09 7.31
CA GLY A 667 3.39 4.69 8.56
C GLY A 667 3.69 5.84 9.52
N LEU A 668 2.98 6.98 9.42
CA LEU A 668 3.04 8.04 10.41
C LEU A 668 2.60 7.53 11.79
N SER A 669 3.22 8.06 12.85
CA SER A 669 2.90 7.72 14.24
C SER A 669 1.49 8.15 14.63
N ASP A 670 0.97 7.56 15.70
CA ASP A 670 -0.32 7.93 16.29
C ASP A 670 -0.36 9.42 16.68
N GLU A 671 0.75 9.96 17.20
CA GLU A 671 0.89 11.39 17.53
C GLU A 671 0.75 12.27 16.28
N GLU A 672 1.43 11.92 15.19
CA GLU A 672 1.34 12.62 13.91
C GLU A 672 -0.07 12.53 13.32
N LYS A 673 -0.68 11.35 13.30
CA LYS A 673 -2.04 11.12 12.76
C LYS A 673 -3.09 11.85 13.59
N THR A 674 -2.99 11.82 14.91
CA THR A 674 -3.84 12.60 15.81
C THR A 674 -3.73 14.10 15.52
N HIS A 675 -2.51 14.60 15.30
CA HIS A 675 -2.30 15.99 14.93
C HIS A 675 -2.87 16.33 13.54
N PHE A 676 -2.74 15.43 12.55
CA PHE A 676 -3.14 15.68 11.17
C PHE A 676 -4.61 15.40 10.84
N LEU A 677 -5.26 14.48 11.53
CA LEU A 677 -6.60 13.98 11.21
C LEU A 677 -7.63 14.25 12.32
N GLY A 678 -7.21 14.33 13.57
CA GLY A 678 -8.09 14.51 14.75
C GLY A 678 -7.83 13.44 15.81
N SER A 679 -8.23 13.69 17.06
CA SER A 679 -8.11 12.74 18.19
C SER A 679 -8.80 11.40 17.91
N ASP A 680 -9.90 11.45 17.17
CA ASP A 680 -10.78 10.31 16.97
C ASP A 680 -10.56 9.64 15.60
N TYR A 681 -9.41 9.87 14.94
CA TYR A 681 -9.17 9.38 13.57
C TYR A 681 -9.27 7.86 13.37
N LEU A 682 -9.20 7.09 14.47
CA LEU A 682 -9.39 5.62 14.48
C LEU A 682 -10.86 5.20 14.48
N LYS A 683 -11.78 6.11 14.79
CA LYS A 683 -13.20 5.88 14.56
C LYS A 683 -13.49 5.93 13.06
N GLU A 684 -14.56 5.28 12.65
CA GLU A 684 -14.99 5.25 11.25
C GLU A 684 -16.22 6.14 11.06
N GLY A 685 -16.43 6.60 9.82
CA GLY A 685 -17.50 7.56 9.49
C GLY A 685 -17.25 8.99 10.01
N PRO A 686 -18.32 9.78 10.19
CA PRO A 686 -18.22 11.19 10.58
C PRO A 686 -17.47 11.43 11.89
N GLU A 687 -17.63 10.55 12.88
CA GLU A 687 -16.94 10.66 14.17
C GLU A 687 -15.41 10.59 14.02
N GLY A 688 -14.91 9.92 12.99
CA GLY A 688 -13.49 9.77 12.70
C GLY A 688 -12.89 10.88 11.85
N ASN A 689 -13.62 11.98 11.64
CA ASN A 689 -13.22 13.05 10.75
C ASN A 689 -13.32 14.41 11.45
N ASP A 690 -12.18 15.05 11.70
CA ASP A 690 -12.15 16.48 12.04
C ASP A 690 -12.00 17.29 10.74
N ILE A 691 -13.11 17.82 10.22
CA ILE A 691 -13.12 18.62 8.99
C ILE A 691 -12.14 19.80 9.06
N ARG A 692 -11.88 20.36 10.25
CA ARG A 692 -10.91 21.46 10.45
C ARG A 692 -9.46 21.01 10.28
N LYS A 693 -9.21 19.73 10.00
CA LYS A 693 -7.89 19.18 9.72
C LYS A 693 -7.82 18.50 8.35
N THR A 694 -8.87 17.76 7.98
CA THR A 694 -8.92 16.96 6.76
C THR A 694 -9.52 17.72 5.57
N ASN A 695 -10.36 18.72 5.84
CA ASN A 695 -11.20 19.42 4.86
C ASN A 695 -12.07 18.49 3.99
N VAL A 696 -12.44 17.33 4.53
CA VAL A 696 -13.41 16.40 3.93
C VAL A 696 -14.77 16.67 4.58
N ALA A 697 -15.79 16.92 3.76
CA ALA A 697 -17.15 17.21 4.21
C ALA A 697 -17.69 16.09 5.11
N GLN A 698 -18.45 16.43 6.16
CA GLN A 698 -19.09 15.41 6.99
C GLN A 698 -20.19 14.68 6.21
N ILE A 699 -20.86 15.35 5.27
CA ILE A 699 -21.76 14.71 4.30
C ILE A 699 -21.05 13.58 3.54
N ARG A 700 -19.82 13.83 3.05
CA ARG A 700 -19.03 12.81 2.34
C ARG A 700 -18.74 11.61 3.25
N MET A 701 -18.30 11.88 4.47
CA MET A 701 -17.97 10.84 5.45
C MET A 701 -19.20 10.01 5.83
N ALA A 702 -20.35 10.65 6.03
CA ALA A 702 -21.62 9.98 6.32
C ALA A 702 -22.04 9.09 5.15
N TYR A 703 -22.01 9.60 3.91
CA TYR A 703 -22.34 8.83 2.72
C TYR A 703 -21.47 7.56 2.59
N ARG A 704 -20.13 7.70 2.73
CA ARG A 704 -19.19 6.56 2.63
C ARG A 704 -19.48 5.52 3.70
N TYR A 705 -19.67 5.97 4.94
CA TYR A 705 -19.90 5.10 6.09
C TYR A 705 -21.24 4.37 6.03
N GLU A 706 -22.32 5.10 5.76
CA GLU A 706 -23.67 4.54 5.61
C GLU A 706 -23.70 3.53 4.45
N THR A 707 -22.98 3.79 3.36
CA THR A 707 -22.87 2.87 2.22
C THR A 707 -22.11 1.60 2.59
N LEU A 708 -20.98 1.70 3.29
CA LEU A 708 -20.24 0.52 3.77
C LEU A 708 -21.10 -0.33 4.73
N CYS A 709 -21.75 0.30 5.71
CA CYS A 709 -22.64 -0.37 6.66
C CYS A 709 -23.78 -1.09 5.95
N TYR A 710 -24.37 -0.47 4.92
CA TYR A 710 -25.41 -1.08 4.11
C TYR A 710 -24.90 -2.35 3.39
N GLU A 711 -23.77 -2.29 2.70
CA GLU A 711 -23.21 -3.46 2.01
C GLU A 711 -22.80 -4.59 2.98
N LEU A 712 -22.24 -4.25 4.15
CA LEU A 712 -21.94 -5.24 5.21
C LEU A 712 -23.21 -5.86 5.79
N ASN A 713 -24.28 -5.07 5.95
CA ASN A 713 -25.57 -5.57 6.41
C ASN A 713 -26.19 -6.55 5.41
N LEU A 714 -26.02 -6.34 4.10
CA LEU A 714 -26.45 -7.32 3.08
C LEU A 714 -25.77 -8.69 3.29
N ILE A 715 -24.46 -8.69 3.59
CA ILE A 715 -23.74 -9.94 3.89
C ILE A 715 -24.32 -10.61 5.14
N LYS A 716 -24.60 -9.82 6.19
CA LYS A 716 -25.22 -10.33 7.42
C LYS A 716 -26.63 -10.91 7.15
N GLU A 717 -27.43 -10.24 6.34
CA GLU A 717 -28.78 -10.70 5.99
C GLU A 717 -28.77 -11.99 5.17
N GLY A 718 -27.87 -12.11 4.19
CA GLY A 718 -27.68 -13.34 3.42
C GLY A 718 -27.14 -14.53 4.22
N LEU A 719 -26.80 -14.33 5.51
CA LEU A 719 -26.38 -15.39 6.43
C LEU A 719 -27.44 -15.74 7.48
N LYS A 720 -28.51 -14.96 7.59
CA LYS A 720 -29.66 -15.30 8.42
C LYS A 720 -30.44 -16.41 7.73
N THR A 721 -30.05 -17.66 7.96
CA THR A 721 -30.95 -18.79 7.75
C THR A 721 -32.08 -18.72 8.76
N GLU A 722 -33.33 -18.90 8.29
CA GLU A 722 -34.53 -19.06 9.13
C GLU A 722 -34.35 -20.11 10.25
#